data_AF-K5YSQ4-F1
#
_entry.id   AF-K5YSQ4-F1
#
_cell.length_a   1.000
_cell.length_b   1.000
_cell.length_c   1.000
_cell.angle_alpha   90.00
_cell.angle_beta   90.00
_cell.angle_gamma   90.00
#
_symmetry.space_group_name_H-M   'P 1'
#
loop_
_entity.id
_entity.type
_entity.pdbx_description
1 polymer ?
#
loop_
_entity_poly.entity_id
_entity_poly.type
_entity_poly.pdbx_seq_one_letter_code
_entity_poly.pdbx_strand_id
1 'polypeptide(L)'
;MLAAAKAAPDGSWGQNPVDQPVDPYLYLQTKTFVPLTPASPAQTAQYQQGAAAFHADNYDAAIASFDKVAADQTSPYHAAAAYSAARAALSNGNYAGGFQRIAALLSNPAMQEFYSATYDLTGTLAWQQPDARLLAARLAEISHLLTAPHDLVCQEPELTTLQQNASDDMLVLTRITSRTVMDQIRVNNPFADLAWTIAQPTSYTQPQNWAHGMPPQMVAFPGFEASGAKLPPDVEAAYPGLTQHAREEWLATKNPLWAYALAIRTTNPSDVALLQNARDILPSYASDPVLNAESWNVPSALSSLDAALFEQQVRILLMNGQPGAAIALMQSGLTPTAPALPDKLLSSTPGRRNGDFYAFIVNGGIRYYVSHQDLSGARAWLSQVKSVFRNQGVTFFGFQHGTFETREVDPGLRLMLAQSWPEFMADEVSISDDQYYTSNVGHLEDAAAFDLLPADELIKLSRFPGLNGPQRRTLLGAGWIRLYMLGRWPEFFALMPEVRDNFPELDTDIDNIEASWTMRTRKHLTLKMLLHFPGLSPHPQWMDQYSNGQLTLRNTPDLTAIDPYDHNDGNWWCSFDIPRTELDVAGTFFVNPVQDNQVGFDYDYRNLSGGYVYWPTGTFAPPQGNQNTDADYDYAVAQSLSLIKGDPLFGNIDYKELAQLAATQSGPEALTEHAVKWAKQSYWFTRLLGMDNALPETLHLAVRSTRYGCHLGPNWGDDSQSAYTQLQTLYPHSIWTDKTPYWFTPDSLSR
;
A
#
# COMPACT_ATOMS: atom_id res chain seq x y z
N MET A 1 -27.74 -33.88 44.37
CA MET A 1 -27.71 -33.71 42.91
C MET A 1 -27.59 -32.21 42.66
N LEU A 2 -26.42 -31.56 42.72
CA LEU A 2 -25.07 -31.88 42.21
C LEU A 2 -25.04 -31.96 40.67
N ALA A 3 -24.16 -31.13 40.08
CA ALA A 3 -23.88 -30.85 38.65
C ALA A 3 -24.73 -29.69 38.05
N ALA A 4 -24.19 -28.63 37.45
CA ALA A 4 -22.83 -28.37 36.98
C ALA A 4 -22.56 -26.85 36.88
N ALA A 5 -21.52 -26.38 37.57
CA ALA A 5 -20.82 -25.14 37.26
C ALA A 5 -19.42 -25.22 37.88
N LYS A 6 -18.47 -25.76 37.11
CA LYS A 6 -17.03 -25.60 37.35
C LYS A 6 -16.25 -25.92 36.09
N ALA A 7 -15.64 -24.88 35.53
CA ALA A 7 -14.25 -24.79 35.08
C ALA A 7 -14.11 -24.12 33.70
N ALA A 8 -13.74 -22.85 33.73
CA ALA A 8 -12.85 -22.24 32.75
C ALA A 8 -11.87 -21.34 33.52
N PRO A 9 -10.55 -21.61 33.53
CA PRO A 9 -9.50 -20.58 33.60
C PRO A 9 -9.21 -20.14 32.15
N ASP A 10 -8.71 -18.97 31.79
CA ASP A 10 -8.02 -17.82 32.37
C ASP A 10 -8.52 -16.58 31.56
N GLY A 11 -8.34 -15.31 31.87
CA GLY A 11 -7.27 -14.60 32.56
C GLY A 11 -6.58 -13.57 31.65
N SER A 12 -7.29 -12.80 30.80
CA SER A 12 -6.77 -11.53 30.25
C SER A 12 -7.81 -10.71 29.45
N TRP A 13 -8.66 -9.92 30.11
CA TRP A 13 -9.21 -8.69 29.52
C TRP A 13 -9.49 -7.69 30.64
N GLY A 14 -8.61 -6.71 30.80
CA GLY A 14 -8.70 -5.70 31.84
C GLY A 14 -8.30 -4.34 31.30
N GLN A 15 -9.11 -3.77 30.41
CA GLN A 15 -9.30 -2.32 30.27
C GLN A 15 -10.77 -2.04 29.92
N ASN A 16 -11.43 -1.23 30.75
CA ASN A 16 -12.80 -0.76 30.59
C ASN A 16 -12.88 0.21 29.39
N PRO A 17 -13.81 0.05 28.44
CA PRO A 17 -13.97 0.97 27.30
C PRO A 17 -14.95 2.13 27.56
N VAL A 18 -15.12 2.58 28.80
CA VAL A 18 -16.25 3.49 29.16
C VAL A 18 -16.03 4.96 28.75
N ASP A 19 -14.83 5.36 28.31
CA ASP A 19 -14.50 6.79 28.07
C ASP A 19 -14.13 7.17 26.62
N GLN A 20 -14.45 6.34 25.63
CA GLN A 20 -14.31 6.73 24.21
C GLN A 20 -15.66 7.21 23.66
N PRO A 21 -15.77 8.41 23.06
CA PRO A 21 -16.99 8.80 22.35
C PRO A 21 -17.26 7.77 21.25
N VAL A 22 -18.45 7.17 21.28
CA VAL A 22 -18.86 6.12 20.35
C VAL A 22 -18.92 6.70 18.94
N ASP A 23 -18.26 6.02 18.00
CA ASP A 23 -18.14 6.40 16.61
C ASP A 23 -19.51 6.37 15.88
N PRO A 24 -20.03 7.52 15.36
CA PRO A 24 -21.23 7.66 14.52
C PRO A 24 -21.33 6.72 13.30
N TYR A 25 -20.23 6.07 12.90
CA TYR A 25 -20.22 5.11 11.79
C TYR A 25 -20.69 3.69 12.14
N LEU A 26 -20.57 3.24 13.40
CA LEU A 26 -21.01 1.90 13.81
C LEU A 26 -22.55 1.72 13.82
N TYR A 27 -23.28 2.81 13.66
CA TYR A 27 -24.74 2.89 13.69
C TYR A 27 -25.40 2.46 12.37
N LEU A 28 -24.63 2.38 11.27
CA LEU A 28 -25.14 2.08 9.93
C LEU A 28 -25.32 0.58 9.64
N GLN A 29 -24.61 -0.30 10.36
CA GLN A 29 -24.57 -1.74 10.07
C GLN A 29 -25.00 -2.65 11.24
N THR A 30 -25.09 -2.13 12.46
CA THR A 30 -25.38 -2.96 13.63
C THR A 30 -26.87 -2.96 13.96
N LYS A 31 -27.41 -4.14 14.29
CA LYS A 31 -28.83 -4.37 14.58
C LYS A 31 -29.36 -3.65 15.84
N THR A 32 -28.55 -2.86 16.55
CA THR A 32 -28.92 -2.26 17.85
C THR A 32 -28.14 -0.98 18.16
N PHE A 33 -28.85 0.15 18.23
CA PHE A 33 -28.39 1.34 18.97
C PHE A 33 -28.42 1.02 20.47
N VAL A 34 -27.38 1.41 21.21
CA VAL A 34 -27.37 1.36 22.68
C VAL A 34 -27.36 2.80 23.20
N PRO A 35 -28.43 3.25 23.88
CA PRO A 35 -28.50 4.61 24.39
C PRO A 35 -27.52 4.83 25.55
N LEU A 36 -27.03 6.07 25.69
CA LEU A 36 -26.16 6.48 26.81
C LEU A 36 -26.84 6.33 28.17
N THR A 37 -28.17 6.46 28.21
CA THR A 37 -28.96 6.23 29.41
C THR A 37 -29.66 4.87 29.34
N PRO A 38 -29.69 4.07 30.42
CA PRO A 38 -30.31 2.75 30.40
C PRO A 38 -31.79 2.82 30.02
N ALA A 39 -32.17 2.13 28.95
CA ALA A 39 -33.56 1.99 28.56
C ALA A 39 -34.25 0.84 29.30
N SER A 40 -35.53 1.03 29.63
CA SER A 40 -36.36 -0.06 30.12
C SER A 40 -36.53 -1.16 29.05
N PRO A 41 -36.80 -2.41 29.43
CA PRO A 41 -37.11 -3.47 28.46
C PRO A 41 -38.24 -3.09 27.49
N ALA A 42 -39.22 -2.30 27.96
CA ALA A 42 -40.33 -1.83 27.14
C ALA A 42 -39.88 -0.81 26.07
N GLN A 43 -39.06 0.17 26.44
CA GLN A 43 -38.51 1.16 25.50
C GLN A 43 -37.59 0.49 24.46
N THR A 44 -36.77 -0.47 24.89
CA THR A 44 -35.92 -1.27 23.99
C THR A 44 -36.77 -2.09 23.02
N ALA A 45 -37.82 -2.78 23.49
CA ALA A 45 -38.72 -3.53 22.63
C ALA A 45 -39.43 -2.64 21.59
N GLN A 46 -39.83 -1.43 21.99
CA GLN A 46 -40.51 -0.48 21.10
C GLN A 46 -39.58 0.04 19.98
N TYR A 47 -38.32 0.35 20.29
CA TYR A 47 -37.34 0.73 19.28
C TYR A 47 -37.00 -0.45 18.34
N GLN A 48 -36.81 -1.65 18.90
CA GLN A 48 -36.54 -2.87 18.13
C GLN A 48 -37.69 -3.23 17.18
N GLN A 49 -38.94 -2.92 17.54
CA GLN A 49 -40.07 -3.08 16.63
C GLN A 49 -39.95 -2.21 15.37
N GLY A 50 -39.54 -0.94 15.52
CA GLY A 50 -39.28 -0.05 14.38
C GLY A 50 -38.10 -0.53 13.52
N ALA A 51 -37.02 -0.97 14.15
CA ALA A 51 -35.86 -1.51 13.44
C ALA A 51 -36.20 -2.80 12.67
N ALA A 52 -36.98 -3.71 13.27
CA ALA A 52 -37.45 -4.92 12.59
C ALA A 52 -38.33 -4.60 11.38
N ALA A 53 -39.20 -3.59 11.48
CA ALA A 53 -40.02 -3.13 10.36
C ALA A 53 -39.17 -2.51 9.24
N PHE A 54 -38.15 -1.71 9.60
CA PHE A 54 -37.21 -1.12 8.64
C PHE A 54 -36.43 -2.19 7.87
N HIS A 55 -35.92 -3.21 8.55
CA HIS A 55 -35.19 -4.33 7.93
C HIS A 55 -36.07 -5.30 7.11
N ALA A 56 -37.39 -5.24 7.30
CA ALA A 56 -38.35 -5.98 6.51
C ALA A 56 -38.90 -5.16 5.32
N ASP A 57 -38.28 -4.02 5.01
CA ASP A 57 -38.70 -3.04 3.99
C ASP A 57 -40.14 -2.53 4.17
N ASN A 58 -40.68 -2.62 5.40
CA ASN A 58 -42.00 -2.09 5.75
C ASN A 58 -41.85 -0.68 6.33
N TYR A 59 -41.48 0.26 5.47
CA TYR A 59 -41.08 1.59 5.89
C TYR A 59 -42.21 2.41 6.52
N ASP A 60 -43.47 2.26 6.09
CA ASP A 60 -44.60 2.93 6.74
C ASP A 60 -44.77 2.49 8.20
N ALA A 61 -44.65 1.18 8.46
CA ALA A 61 -44.69 0.65 9.83
C ALA A 61 -43.46 1.09 10.64
N ALA A 62 -42.27 1.15 10.01
CA ALA A 62 -41.05 1.63 10.65
C ALA A 62 -41.16 3.12 11.04
N ILE A 63 -41.63 3.98 10.14
CA ILE A 63 -41.87 5.41 10.40
C ILE A 63 -42.83 5.57 11.57
N ALA A 64 -43.97 4.87 11.56
CA ALA A 64 -44.95 4.96 12.65
C ALA A 64 -44.38 4.48 14.00
N SER A 65 -43.62 3.38 14.01
CA SER A 65 -42.98 2.87 15.21
C SER A 65 -41.88 3.81 15.74
N PHE A 66 -41.05 4.36 14.86
CA PHE A 66 -39.99 5.29 15.23
C PHE A 66 -40.54 6.66 15.66
N ASP A 67 -41.51 7.23 14.96
CA ASP A 67 -42.17 8.49 15.36
C ASP A 67 -42.78 8.38 16.77
N LYS A 68 -43.35 7.21 17.12
CA LYS A 68 -43.88 6.94 18.46
C LYS A 68 -42.79 6.93 19.53
N VAL A 69 -41.60 6.42 19.23
CA VAL A 69 -40.45 6.45 20.16
C VAL A 69 -39.83 7.84 20.22
N ALA A 70 -39.76 8.56 19.11
CA ALA A 70 -39.24 9.92 19.01
C ALA A 70 -40.08 10.94 19.79
N ALA A 71 -41.39 10.72 19.87
CA ALA A 71 -42.31 11.54 20.65
C ALA A 71 -42.22 11.31 22.17
N ASP A 72 -41.68 10.17 22.62
CA ASP A 72 -41.46 9.88 24.03
C ASP A 72 -40.11 10.46 24.50
N GLN A 73 -40.14 11.69 25.02
CA GLN A 73 -38.95 12.37 25.55
C GLN A 73 -38.29 11.63 26.74
N THR A 74 -38.98 10.68 27.37
CA THR A 74 -38.40 9.86 28.44
C THR A 74 -37.69 8.61 27.92
N SER A 75 -37.85 8.30 26.63
CA SER A 75 -37.14 7.22 25.97
C SER A 75 -35.69 7.63 25.71
N PRO A 76 -34.72 6.84 26.18
CA PRO A 76 -33.32 7.02 25.80
C PRO A 76 -33.06 6.90 24.28
N TYR A 77 -34.04 6.38 23.53
CA TYR A 77 -33.97 6.22 22.08
C TYR A 77 -34.59 7.40 21.30
N HIS A 78 -35.10 8.46 21.96
CA HIS A 78 -35.95 9.43 21.26
C HIS A 78 -35.26 10.11 20.06
N ALA A 79 -33.98 10.50 20.19
CA ALA A 79 -33.23 11.13 19.12
C ALA A 79 -32.84 10.14 18.02
N ALA A 80 -32.39 8.94 18.41
CA ALA A 80 -32.10 7.84 17.48
C ALA A 80 -33.32 7.41 16.66
N ALA A 81 -34.50 7.41 17.29
CA ALA A 81 -35.77 7.12 16.63
C ALA A 81 -36.19 8.23 15.67
N ALA A 82 -35.98 9.52 16.02
CA ALA A 82 -36.26 10.63 15.11
C ALA A 82 -35.39 10.53 13.84
N TYR A 83 -34.10 10.25 14.00
CA TYR A 83 -33.18 9.99 12.89
C TYR A 83 -33.61 8.78 12.04
N SER A 84 -33.97 7.67 12.70
CA SER A 84 -34.42 6.44 12.02
C SER A 84 -35.75 6.62 11.29
N ALA A 85 -36.67 7.44 11.81
CA ALA A 85 -37.91 7.81 11.13
C ALA A 85 -37.66 8.65 9.88
N ALA A 86 -36.71 9.60 9.94
CA ALA A 86 -36.28 10.35 8.78
C ALA A 86 -35.73 9.41 7.70
N ARG A 87 -34.80 8.52 8.07
CA ARG A 87 -34.24 7.49 7.16
C ARG A 87 -35.32 6.59 6.55
N ALA A 88 -36.26 6.09 7.36
CA ALA A 88 -37.36 5.25 6.89
C ALA A 88 -38.28 5.98 5.90
N ALA A 89 -38.61 7.26 6.15
CA ALA A 89 -39.39 8.07 5.23
C ALA A 89 -38.68 8.24 3.87
N LEU A 90 -37.36 8.40 3.90
CA LEU A 90 -36.54 8.54 2.71
C LEU A 90 -36.43 7.23 1.92
N SER A 91 -36.19 6.11 2.62
CA SER A 91 -36.21 4.76 2.01
C SER A 91 -37.56 4.40 1.39
N ASN A 92 -38.66 4.98 1.90
CA ASN A 92 -40.00 4.84 1.34
C ASN A 92 -40.30 5.77 0.13
N GLY A 93 -39.32 6.56 -0.33
CA GLY A 93 -39.50 7.56 -1.37
C GLY A 93 -40.34 8.79 -0.95
N ASN A 94 -40.66 8.94 0.34
CA ASN A 94 -41.36 10.11 0.88
C ASN A 94 -40.35 11.21 1.26
N TYR A 95 -39.70 11.80 0.26
CA TYR A 95 -38.64 12.79 0.47
C TYR A 95 -39.12 14.03 1.24
N ALA A 96 -40.30 14.55 0.92
CA ALA A 96 -40.87 15.69 1.64
C ALA A 96 -41.05 15.38 3.14
N GLY A 97 -41.56 14.19 3.46
CA GLY A 97 -41.70 13.72 4.84
C GLY A 97 -40.37 13.45 5.54
N GLY A 98 -39.34 13.01 4.80
CA GLY A 98 -37.98 12.84 5.29
C GLY A 98 -37.31 14.18 5.62
N PHE A 99 -37.37 15.15 4.71
CA PHE A 99 -36.81 16.50 4.95
C PHE A 99 -37.50 17.23 6.09
N GLN A 100 -38.83 17.11 6.22
CA GLN A 100 -39.53 17.69 7.35
C GLN A 100 -39.05 17.11 8.68
N ARG A 101 -38.73 15.81 8.73
CA ARG A 101 -38.18 15.14 9.93
C ARG A 101 -36.73 15.54 10.19
N ILE A 102 -35.91 15.68 9.16
CA ILE A 102 -34.54 16.23 9.26
C ILE A 102 -34.58 17.64 9.85
N ALA A 103 -35.41 18.53 9.29
CA ALA A 103 -35.56 19.90 9.80
C ALA A 103 -36.06 19.93 11.25
N ALA A 104 -37.04 19.09 11.59
CA ALA A 104 -37.54 18.97 12.96
C ALA A 104 -36.44 18.49 13.93
N LEU A 105 -35.60 17.54 13.52
CA LEU A 105 -34.47 17.04 14.31
C LEU A 105 -33.44 18.14 14.53
N LEU A 106 -32.99 18.82 13.47
CA LEU A 106 -32.00 19.90 13.53
C LEU A 106 -32.49 21.15 14.28
N SER A 107 -33.81 21.35 14.36
CA SER A 107 -34.43 22.43 15.14
C SER A 107 -34.56 22.15 16.63
N ASN A 108 -34.27 20.92 17.09
CA ASN A 108 -34.46 20.49 18.46
C ASN A 108 -33.12 20.28 19.18
N PRO A 109 -32.69 21.19 20.08
CA PRO A 109 -31.41 21.07 20.80
C PRO A 109 -31.25 19.79 21.62
N ALA A 110 -32.36 19.15 22.04
CA ALA A 110 -32.30 17.88 22.76
C ALA A 110 -31.83 16.70 21.87
N MET A 111 -31.81 16.87 20.54
CA MET A 111 -31.37 15.88 19.56
C MET A 111 -29.96 16.16 19.01
N GLN A 112 -29.20 17.07 19.62
CA GLN A 112 -27.87 17.49 19.15
C GLN A 112 -26.88 16.34 18.92
N GLU A 113 -27.01 15.24 19.69
CA GLU A 113 -26.16 14.05 19.54
C GLU A 113 -26.31 13.36 18.17
N PHE A 114 -27.41 13.63 17.43
CA PHE A 114 -27.65 13.12 16.08
C PHE A 114 -27.46 14.15 14.97
N TYR A 115 -26.99 15.37 15.26
CA TYR A 115 -26.85 16.41 14.22
C TYR A 115 -25.89 15.97 13.12
N SER A 116 -24.70 15.45 13.46
CA SER A 116 -23.72 14.95 12.48
C SER A 116 -24.34 13.90 11.56
N ALA A 117 -24.89 12.82 12.12
CA ALA A 117 -25.53 11.76 11.35
C ALA A 117 -26.69 12.28 10.48
N THR A 118 -27.44 13.28 10.96
CA THR A 118 -28.54 13.90 10.21
C THR A 118 -28.05 14.72 9.01
N TYR A 119 -26.91 15.40 9.14
CA TYR A 119 -26.25 16.07 8.02
C TYR A 119 -25.73 15.05 7.00
N ASP A 120 -25.10 13.96 7.44
CA ASP A 120 -24.63 12.87 6.55
C ASP A 120 -25.77 12.23 5.74
N LEU A 121 -26.92 12.03 6.39
CA LEU A 121 -28.13 11.53 5.74
C LEU A 121 -28.60 12.51 4.64
N THR A 122 -28.45 13.82 4.86
CA THR A 122 -28.79 14.84 3.85
C THR A 122 -27.86 14.76 2.63
N GLY A 123 -26.56 14.57 2.86
CA GLY A 123 -25.57 14.38 1.79
C GLY A 123 -25.81 13.12 0.96
N THR A 124 -26.15 12.00 1.61
CA THR A 124 -26.48 10.72 0.94
C THR A 124 -27.70 10.85 0.02
N LEU A 125 -28.67 11.70 0.37
CA LEU A 125 -29.87 11.93 -0.44
C LEU A 125 -29.62 12.79 -1.67
N ALA A 126 -28.77 13.81 -1.53
CA ALA A 126 -28.35 14.64 -2.65
C ALA A 126 -27.66 13.80 -3.75
N TRP A 127 -27.09 12.65 -3.38
CA TRP A 127 -26.48 11.69 -4.31
C TRP A 127 -27.52 10.82 -5.04
N GLN A 128 -28.61 10.45 -4.36
CA GLN A 128 -29.62 9.52 -4.90
C GLN A 128 -30.68 10.20 -5.79
N GLN A 129 -30.76 11.53 -5.82
CA GLN A 129 -31.77 12.26 -6.58
C GLN A 129 -31.17 13.08 -7.75
N PRO A 130 -31.60 12.84 -9.00
CA PRO A 130 -31.14 13.59 -10.17
C PRO A 130 -31.76 14.99 -10.33
N ASP A 131 -32.61 15.46 -9.41
CA ASP A 131 -33.30 16.75 -9.55
C ASP A 131 -32.39 17.93 -9.18
N ALA A 132 -31.78 18.54 -10.20
CA ALA A 132 -30.78 19.60 -10.12
C ALA A 132 -31.22 20.85 -9.33
N ARG A 133 -32.52 21.07 -9.12
CA ARG A 133 -33.04 22.29 -8.46
C ARG A 133 -32.83 22.29 -6.95
N LEU A 134 -32.97 21.13 -6.30
CA LEU A 134 -32.74 20.98 -4.85
C LEU A 134 -31.24 21.02 -4.53
N LEU A 135 -30.43 20.40 -5.39
CA LEU A 135 -28.97 20.45 -5.34
C LEU A 135 -28.45 21.89 -5.52
N ALA A 136 -29.00 22.62 -6.49
CA ALA A 136 -28.66 24.03 -6.73
C ALA A 136 -29.11 24.95 -5.58
N ALA A 137 -30.27 24.70 -4.96
CA ALA A 137 -30.74 25.47 -3.81
C ALA A 137 -29.83 25.26 -2.59
N ARG A 138 -29.40 24.01 -2.32
CA ARG A 138 -28.49 23.70 -1.22
C ARG A 138 -27.09 24.26 -1.46
N LEU A 139 -26.58 24.17 -2.70
CA LEU A 139 -25.32 24.81 -3.11
C LEU A 139 -25.36 26.33 -3.00
N ALA A 140 -26.50 26.96 -3.30
CA ALA A 140 -26.68 28.40 -3.13
C ALA A 140 -26.71 28.80 -1.66
N GLU A 141 -27.34 28.02 -0.79
CA GLU A 141 -27.36 28.21 0.67
C GLU A 141 -25.96 28.08 1.28
N ILE A 142 -25.23 27.03 0.90
CA ILE A 142 -23.84 26.79 1.30
C ILE A 142 -22.92 27.89 0.76
N SER A 143 -23.08 28.28 -0.50
CA SER A 143 -22.36 29.40 -1.09
C SER A 143 -22.63 30.70 -0.31
N HIS A 144 -23.87 30.95 0.10
CA HIS A 144 -24.22 32.12 0.90
C HIS A 144 -23.63 32.08 2.31
N LEU A 145 -23.54 30.90 2.93
CA LEU A 145 -22.87 30.72 4.23
C LEU A 145 -21.35 30.90 4.13
N LEU A 146 -20.74 30.42 3.05
CA LEU A 146 -19.30 30.59 2.77
C LEU A 146 -18.93 32.02 2.34
N THR A 147 -19.90 32.79 1.86
CA THR A 147 -19.72 34.19 1.40
C THR A 147 -20.35 35.23 2.34
N ALA A 148 -20.87 34.79 3.49
CA ALA A 148 -21.46 35.67 4.48
C ALA A 148 -20.41 36.68 4.99
N PRO A 149 -20.78 37.96 5.20
CA PRO A 149 -19.88 38.95 5.79
C PRO A 149 -19.30 38.45 7.11
N HIS A 150 -17.97 38.50 7.22
CA HIS A 150 -17.22 37.88 8.31
C HIS A 150 -17.60 38.42 9.69
N ASP A 151 -18.01 39.69 9.76
CA ASP A 151 -18.53 40.34 10.96
C ASP A 151 -19.83 39.72 11.52
N LEU A 152 -20.62 39.06 10.66
CA LEU A 152 -21.83 38.32 11.04
C LEU A 152 -21.50 36.92 11.56
N VAL A 153 -20.50 36.25 10.97
CA VAL A 153 -20.07 34.90 11.34
C VAL A 153 -19.40 34.88 12.72
N CYS A 154 -18.63 35.91 13.06
CA CYS A 154 -17.93 35.99 14.35
C CYS A 154 -18.83 36.30 15.55
N GLN A 155 -20.02 36.86 15.32
CA GLN A 155 -20.95 37.23 16.41
C GLN A 155 -21.86 36.07 16.83
N GLU A 156 -22.05 35.07 15.95
CA GLU A 156 -22.94 33.95 16.17
C GLU A 156 -22.18 32.62 16.07
N PRO A 157 -21.87 31.95 17.19
CA PRO A 157 -21.16 30.66 17.21
C PRO A 157 -21.84 29.57 16.36
N GLU A 158 -23.16 29.66 16.19
CA GLU A 158 -23.95 28.79 15.32
C GLU A 158 -23.59 28.98 13.84
N LEU A 159 -23.31 30.22 13.39
CA LEU A 159 -22.89 30.49 12.01
C LEU A 159 -21.49 29.96 11.71
N THR A 160 -20.57 29.97 12.69
CA THR A 160 -19.23 29.36 12.52
C THR A 160 -19.33 27.84 12.32
N THR A 161 -20.17 27.18 13.11
CA THR A 161 -20.45 25.73 12.98
C THR A 161 -21.13 25.43 11.65
N LEU A 162 -22.10 26.25 11.24
CA LEU A 162 -22.77 26.13 9.93
C LEU A 162 -21.80 26.38 8.76
N GLN A 163 -20.80 27.24 8.90
CA GLN A 163 -19.79 27.49 7.86
C GLN A 163 -18.79 26.32 7.71
N GLN A 164 -18.39 25.69 8.83
CA GLN A 164 -17.59 24.45 8.79
C GLN A 164 -18.40 23.33 8.12
N ASN A 165 -19.64 23.12 8.56
CA ASN A 165 -20.54 22.13 7.94
C ASN A 165 -20.84 22.46 6.47
N ALA A 166 -20.93 23.74 6.09
CA ALA A 166 -21.12 24.16 4.69
C ALA A 166 -19.87 23.90 3.83
N SER A 167 -18.67 24.01 4.41
CA SER A 167 -17.42 23.63 3.75
C SER A 167 -17.38 22.12 3.50
N ASP A 168 -17.79 21.33 4.49
CA ASP A 168 -17.91 19.88 4.40
C ASP A 168 -19.02 19.45 3.41
N ASP A 169 -20.14 20.18 3.38
CA ASP A 169 -21.22 19.96 2.42
C ASP A 169 -20.82 20.34 0.97
N MET A 170 -20.06 21.42 0.74
CA MET A 170 -19.49 21.74 -0.59
C MET A 170 -18.67 20.58 -1.13
N LEU A 171 -17.95 19.92 -0.24
CA LEU A 171 -17.11 18.77 -0.52
C LEU A 171 -17.91 17.55 -0.91
N VAL A 172 -19.01 17.28 -0.22
CA VAL A 172 -19.96 16.23 -0.59
C VAL A 172 -20.66 16.59 -1.90
N LEU A 173 -21.00 17.85 -2.12
CA LEU A 173 -21.77 18.28 -3.30
C LEU A 173 -20.92 18.34 -4.58
N THR A 174 -19.65 18.74 -4.51
CA THR A 174 -18.71 18.62 -5.64
C THR A 174 -18.51 17.17 -6.07
N ARG A 175 -18.77 16.18 -5.20
CA ARG A 175 -18.68 14.73 -5.50
C ARG A 175 -19.87 14.16 -6.23
N ILE A 176 -21.05 14.79 -6.12
CA ILE A 176 -22.34 14.19 -6.52
C ILE A 176 -23.11 15.07 -7.52
N THR A 177 -22.61 16.28 -7.80
CA THR A 177 -23.19 17.18 -8.79
C THR A 177 -22.82 16.75 -10.21
N SER A 178 -23.82 16.64 -11.08
CA SER A 178 -23.56 16.53 -12.52
C SER A 178 -22.71 17.72 -12.98
N ARG A 179 -21.77 17.48 -13.92
CA ARG A 179 -20.89 18.51 -14.52
C ARG A 179 -21.64 19.79 -14.89
N THR A 180 -22.87 19.64 -15.42
CA THR A 180 -23.78 20.74 -15.77
C THR A 180 -24.10 21.69 -14.62
N VAL A 181 -24.22 21.19 -13.38
CA VAL A 181 -24.53 22.01 -12.20
C VAL A 181 -23.29 22.77 -11.74
N MET A 182 -22.12 22.12 -11.69
CA MET A 182 -20.85 22.80 -11.40
C MET A 182 -20.52 23.85 -12.45
N ASP A 183 -20.80 23.56 -13.72
CA ASP A 183 -20.64 24.51 -14.82
C ASP A 183 -21.50 25.77 -14.67
N GLN A 184 -22.69 25.66 -14.07
CA GLN A 184 -23.56 26.82 -13.81
C GLN A 184 -23.14 27.60 -12.57
N ILE A 185 -22.64 26.92 -11.54
CA ILE A 185 -22.21 27.55 -10.28
C ILE A 185 -20.91 28.33 -10.50
N ARG A 186 -19.94 27.76 -11.21
CA ARG A 186 -18.64 28.42 -11.47
C ARG A 186 -18.78 29.77 -12.17
N VAL A 187 -19.80 29.92 -13.03
CA VAL A 187 -20.05 31.17 -13.77
C VAL A 187 -20.35 32.33 -12.81
N ASN A 188 -20.89 32.05 -11.62
CA ASN A 188 -21.34 33.07 -10.67
C ASN A 188 -20.62 33.01 -9.31
N ASN A 189 -19.74 32.03 -9.08
CA ASN A 189 -19.01 31.87 -7.83
C ASN A 189 -17.51 31.62 -8.10
N PRO A 190 -16.63 32.59 -7.80
CA PRO A 190 -15.19 32.49 -8.08
C PRO A 190 -14.47 31.43 -7.24
N PHE A 191 -14.98 31.08 -6.06
CA PHE A 191 -14.42 30.00 -5.24
C PHE A 191 -14.75 28.63 -5.83
N ALA A 192 -16.00 28.43 -6.27
CA ALA A 192 -16.41 27.19 -6.94
C ALA A 192 -15.64 27.00 -8.26
N ASP A 193 -15.38 28.09 -8.99
CA ASP A 193 -14.58 28.07 -10.20
C ASP A 193 -13.11 27.72 -9.94
N LEU A 194 -12.49 28.31 -8.90
CA LEU A 194 -11.14 27.96 -8.46
C LEU A 194 -11.05 26.50 -8.00
N ALA A 195 -11.96 26.05 -7.13
CA ALA A 195 -11.98 24.68 -6.63
C ALA A 195 -12.16 23.67 -7.76
N TRP A 196 -13.06 23.96 -8.70
CA TRP A 196 -13.24 23.16 -9.91
C TRP A 196 -11.97 23.16 -10.76
N THR A 197 -11.35 24.31 -10.98
CA THR A 197 -10.10 24.42 -11.73
C THR A 197 -8.93 23.76 -11.02
N ILE A 198 -8.89 23.62 -9.70
CA ILE A 198 -7.84 22.83 -9.02
C ILE A 198 -8.15 21.34 -9.16
N ALA A 199 -9.41 20.94 -9.01
CA ALA A 199 -9.85 19.54 -8.98
C ALA A 199 -9.80 18.82 -10.33
N GLN A 200 -9.80 19.53 -11.46
CA GLN A 200 -9.74 18.86 -12.77
C GLN A 200 -8.43 18.05 -12.92
N PRO A 201 -8.42 16.94 -13.67
CA PRO A 201 -7.17 16.26 -13.99
C PRO A 201 -6.21 17.22 -14.70
N THR A 202 -4.93 16.98 -14.56
CA THR A 202 -3.87 17.73 -15.25
C THR A 202 -3.25 16.81 -16.29
N SER A 203 -2.40 17.34 -17.19
CA SER A 203 -1.59 16.47 -18.06
C SER A 203 -0.62 15.56 -17.30
N TYR A 204 -0.55 15.70 -15.98
CA TYR A 204 0.38 15.03 -15.06
C TYR A 204 -0.32 14.21 -13.99
N THR A 205 -1.65 14.20 -14.00
CA THR A 205 -2.46 13.36 -13.12
C THR A 205 -3.47 12.64 -14.02
N GLN A 206 -3.24 11.36 -14.31
CA GLN A 206 -4.23 10.53 -15.01
C GLN A 206 -5.60 10.60 -14.31
N PRO A 207 -6.70 10.26 -15.03
CA PRO A 207 -8.10 10.38 -14.60
C PRO A 207 -8.53 9.76 -13.26
N GLN A 208 -7.65 9.09 -12.52
CA GLN A 208 -8.03 8.31 -11.35
C GLN A 208 -8.07 9.22 -10.11
N ASN A 209 -9.28 9.49 -9.65
CA ASN A 209 -9.63 10.20 -8.41
C ASN A 209 -9.02 11.61 -8.25
N TRP A 210 -9.73 12.58 -8.81
CA TRP A 210 -9.67 14.02 -8.51
C TRP A 210 -9.66 14.39 -7.00
N ALA A 211 -9.96 13.43 -6.10
CA ALA A 211 -9.97 13.59 -4.64
C ALA A 211 -8.56 13.60 -3.99
N HIS A 212 -7.51 13.07 -4.63
CA HIS A 212 -6.16 13.01 -4.03
C HIS A 212 -5.42 14.35 -3.96
N GLY A 213 -5.91 15.39 -4.65
CA GLY A 213 -5.35 16.74 -4.60
C GLY A 213 -5.88 17.63 -3.46
N MET A 214 -6.75 17.10 -2.59
CA MET A 214 -7.46 17.86 -1.56
C MET A 214 -7.01 17.49 -0.13
N PRO A 215 -7.00 18.43 0.85
CA PRO A 215 -6.64 18.15 2.25
C PRO A 215 -7.49 17.02 2.90
N PRO A 216 -6.97 16.24 3.86
CA PRO A 216 -7.55 14.97 4.37
C PRO A 216 -8.82 15.06 5.23
N GLN A 217 -9.20 16.24 5.76
CA GLN A 217 -10.51 16.41 6.42
C GLN A 217 -11.66 15.97 5.48
N MET A 218 -11.33 15.79 4.20
CA MET A 218 -12.19 15.48 3.07
C MET A 218 -12.33 13.97 2.78
N VAL A 219 -11.46 13.04 3.22
CA VAL A 219 -11.39 11.66 2.62
C VAL A 219 -11.80 10.49 3.56
N ALA A 220 -12.14 10.72 4.83
CA ALA A 220 -12.34 9.62 5.80
C ALA A 220 -13.80 9.09 5.95
N PHE A 221 -14.51 8.79 4.85
CA PHE A 221 -15.90 8.29 4.91
C PHE A 221 -16.08 6.88 4.27
N PRO A 222 -16.73 5.89 4.95
CA PRO A 222 -17.00 4.56 4.38
C PRO A 222 -18.18 4.57 3.38
N GLY A 223 -18.10 3.75 2.33
CA GLY A 223 -19.12 3.64 1.25
C GLY A 223 -18.57 3.93 -0.16
N PHE A 224 -17.26 4.13 -0.25
CA PHE A 224 -16.54 4.42 -1.47
C PHE A 224 -16.11 3.12 -2.18
N GLU A 225 -16.73 2.79 -3.31
CA GLU A 225 -16.13 1.96 -4.36
C GLU A 225 -16.10 2.81 -5.64
N ALA A 226 -14.96 3.46 -5.90
CA ALA A 226 -14.71 4.12 -7.17
C ALA A 226 -14.41 3.07 -8.25
N SER A 227 -15.44 2.40 -8.74
CA SER A 227 -15.31 1.51 -9.90
C SER A 227 -15.10 2.32 -11.18
N GLY A 228 -13.84 2.44 -11.62
CA GLY A 228 -13.39 2.33 -13.02
C GLY A 228 -14.08 3.14 -14.14
N ALA A 229 -14.88 4.16 -13.85
CA ALA A 229 -15.53 4.95 -14.89
C ALA A 229 -14.48 5.83 -15.61
N LYS A 230 -14.13 5.47 -16.85
CA LYS A 230 -13.34 6.33 -17.75
C LYS A 230 -13.99 7.71 -17.82
N LEU A 231 -13.20 8.77 -17.62
CA LEU A 231 -13.66 10.12 -17.92
C LEU A 231 -14.09 10.19 -19.39
N PRO A 232 -15.19 10.88 -19.71
CA PRO A 232 -15.60 11.03 -21.09
C PRO A 232 -14.50 11.77 -21.89
N PRO A 233 -14.25 11.41 -23.16
CA PRO A 233 -13.14 11.92 -23.98
C PRO A 233 -13.07 13.45 -24.13
N ASP A 234 -14.16 14.15 -23.82
CA ASP A 234 -14.26 15.60 -23.88
C ASP A 234 -13.56 16.32 -22.72
N VAL A 235 -13.11 15.59 -21.68
CA VAL A 235 -12.32 16.16 -20.58
C VAL A 235 -10.87 16.43 -21.02
N GLU A 236 -10.28 15.56 -21.85
CA GLU A 236 -8.91 15.78 -22.34
C GLU A 236 -8.78 17.00 -23.25
N ALA A 237 -9.82 17.27 -24.04
CA ALA A 237 -9.87 18.44 -24.92
C ALA A 237 -9.96 19.78 -24.15
N ALA A 238 -10.33 19.75 -22.87
CA ALA A 238 -10.53 20.97 -22.06
C ALA A 238 -9.26 21.45 -21.32
N TYR A 239 -8.18 20.65 -21.24
CA TYR A 239 -7.00 20.99 -20.44
C TYR A 239 -6.30 22.30 -20.83
N PRO A 240 -6.09 22.63 -22.12
CA PRO A 240 -5.46 23.90 -22.50
C PRO A 240 -6.30 25.09 -22.05
N GLY A 241 -7.64 24.96 -22.11
CA GLY A 241 -8.58 25.99 -21.68
C GLY A 241 -8.49 26.28 -20.19
N LEU A 242 -8.40 25.24 -19.34
CA LEU A 242 -8.28 25.39 -17.89
C LEU A 242 -6.93 25.98 -17.46
N THR A 243 -5.85 25.62 -18.15
CA THR A 243 -4.52 26.19 -17.88
C THR A 243 -4.48 27.67 -18.24
N GLN A 244 -5.06 28.04 -19.38
CA GLN A 244 -5.20 29.44 -19.78
C GLN A 244 -6.11 30.21 -18.82
N HIS A 245 -7.22 29.61 -18.41
CA HIS A 245 -8.15 30.18 -17.43
C HIS A 245 -7.46 30.49 -16.10
N ALA A 246 -6.75 29.52 -15.52
CA ALA A 246 -5.99 29.74 -14.29
C ALA A 246 -4.93 30.84 -14.44
N ARG A 247 -4.29 30.94 -15.63
CA ARG A 247 -3.34 32.03 -15.95
C ARG A 247 -4.03 33.39 -15.98
N GLU A 248 -5.17 33.50 -16.67
CA GLU A 248 -5.94 34.73 -16.80
C GLU A 248 -6.46 35.20 -15.43
N GLU A 249 -7.05 34.29 -14.65
CA GLU A 249 -7.54 34.57 -13.30
C GLU A 249 -6.40 34.96 -12.34
N TRP A 250 -5.25 34.29 -12.41
CA TRP A 250 -4.06 34.72 -11.66
C TRP A 250 -3.64 36.14 -12.02
N LEU A 251 -3.56 36.46 -13.32
CA LEU A 251 -3.15 37.78 -13.79
C LEU A 251 -4.15 38.88 -13.40
N ALA A 252 -5.45 38.58 -13.44
CA ALA A 252 -6.53 39.50 -13.12
C ALA A 252 -6.69 39.75 -11.62
N THR A 253 -6.66 38.68 -10.80
CA THR A 253 -7.00 38.75 -9.38
C THR A 253 -5.79 38.88 -8.45
N LYS A 254 -4.61 38.44 -8.90
CA LYS A 254 -3.44 38.25 -8.05
C LYS A 254 -3.68 37.34 -6.85
N ASN A 255 -4.72 36.50 -6.86
CA ASN A 255 -4.96 35.53 -5.80
C ASN A 255 -3.99 34.35 -5.94
N PRO A 256 -3.15 34.06 -4.93
CA PRO A 256 -2.10 33.05 -5.04
C PRO A 256 -2.63 31.62 -5.21
N LEU A 257 -3.90 31.35 -4.90
CA LEU A 257 -4.52 30.06 -5.20
C LEU A 257 -4.72 29.83 -6.70
N TRP A 258 -4.99 30.89 -7.48
CA TRP A 258 -5.01 30.79 -8.95
C TRP A 258 -3.59 30.58 -9.52
N ALA A 259 -2.56 31.15 -8.88
CA ALA A 259 -1.17 30.83 -9.24
C ALA A 259 -0.85 29.36 -9.00
N TYR A 260 -1.33 28.78 -7.89
CA TYR A 260 -1.17 27.35 -7.62
C TYR A 260 -1.94 26.49 -8.63
N ALA A 261 -3.18 26.86 -8.95
CA ALA A 261 -3.97 26.20 -10.00
C ALA A 261 -3.25 26.23 -11.36
N LEU A 262 -2.59 27.34 -11.71
CA LEU A 262 -1.72 27.43 -12.89
C LEU A 262 -0.50 26.51 -12.74
N ALA A 263 0.16 26.53 -11.58
CA ALA A 263 1.39 25.81 -11.30
C ALA A 263 1.23 24.30 -11.48
N ILE A 264 0.13 23.72 -10.99
CA ILE A 264 -0.16 22.28 -11.12
C ILE A 264 -0.54 21.85 -12.54
N ARG A 265 -0.86 22.80 -13.43
CA ARG A 265 -1.37 22.53 -14.78
C ARG A 265 -0.40 22.81 -15.90
N THR A 266 0.48 23.78 -15.71
CA THR A 266 1.28 24.28 -16.83
C THR A 266 2.53 23.45 -17.08
N THR A 267 2.79 23.19 -18.36
CA THR A 267 4.07 22.72 -18.91
C THR A 267 4.93 23.88 -19.42
N ASN A 268 4.40 25.11 -19.48
CA ASN A 268 5.05 26.19 -20.20
C ASN A 268 6.17 26.83 -19.35
N PRO A 269 7.44 26.81 -19.81
CA PRO A 269 8.54 27.37 -19.04
C PRO A 269 8.43 28.89 -18.85
N SER A 270 7.67 29.60 -19.68
CA SER A 270 7.42 31.04 -19.46
C SER A 270 6.60 31.33 -18.20
N ASP A 271 5.81 30.36 -17.72
CA ASP A 271 5.00 30.55 -16.51
C ASP A 271 5.85 30.49 -15.23
N VAL A 272 7.09 30.02 -15.28
CA VAL A 272 8.02 30.03 -14.12
C VAL A 272 8.18 31.46 -13.57
N ALA A 273 8.23 32.47 -14.43
CA ALA A 273 8.29 33.87 -14.03
C ALA A 273 6.97 34.36 -13.40
N LEU A 274 5.82 33.85 -13.85
CA LEU A 274 4.51 34.16 -13.26
C LEU A 274 4.37 33.54 -11.87
N LEU A 275 4.85 32.30 -11.70
CA LEU A 275 4.89 31.64 -10.40
C LEU A 275 5.87 32.33 -9.46
N GLN A 276 7.00 32.84 -9.96
CA GLN A 276 7.92 33.62 -9.14
C GLN A 276 7.25 34.91 -8.67
N ASN A 277 6.54 35.60 -9.56
CA ASN A 277 5.77 36.78 -9.19
C ASN A 277 4.72 36.46 -8.12
N ALA A 278 4.09 35.28 -8.18
CA ALA A 278 3.15 34.84 -7.15
C ALA A 278 3.82 34.66 -5.78
N ARG A 279 4.99 34.03 -5.76
CA ARG A 279 5.80 33.87 -4.55
C ARG A 279 6.23 35.21 -3.96
N ASP A 280 6.70 36.13 -4.80
CA ASP A 280 7.17 37.45 -4.39
C ASP A 280 6.07 38.29 -3.69
N ILE A 281 4.79 38.06 -4.03
CA ILE A 281 3.67 38.76 -3.37
C ILE A 281 3.14 38.06 -2.12
N LEU A 282 3.45 36.78 -1.87
CA LEU A 282 2.95 36.03 -0.70
C LEU A 282 3.24 36.75 0.64
N PRO A 283 4.43 37.35 0.88
CA PRO A 283 4.69 38.09 2.11
C PRO A 283 3.73 39.26 2.35
N SER A 284 3.15 39.85 1.29
CA SER A 284 2.18 40.94 1.45
C SER A 284 0.87 40.47 2.08
N TYR A 285 0.47 39.21 1.83
CA TYR A 285 -0.72 38.60 2.45
C TYR A 285 -0.53 38.32 3.94
N ALA A 286 0.69 38.09 4.40
CA ALA A 286 0.98 37.90 5.82
C ALA A 286 0.71 39.16 6.65
N SER A 287 0.60 40.34 6.01
CA SER A 287 0.25 41.60 6.68
C SER A 287 -1.24 41.95 6.63
N ASP A 288 -2.06 41.13 5.96
CA ASP A 288 -3.50 41.38 5.84
C ASP A 288 -4.19 41.21 7.21
N PRO A 289 -4.84 42.24 7.76
CA PRO A 289 -5.52 42.17 9.05
C PRO A 289 -6.65 41.14 9.07
N VAL A 290 -7.28 40.88 7.92
CA VAL A 290 -8.41 39.93 7.80
C VAL A 290 -7.90 38.51 7.97
N LEU A 291 -6.76 38.18 7.35
CA LEU A 291 -6.15 36.85 7.47
C LEU A 291 -5.57 36.62 8.88
N ASN A 292 -4.97 37.64 9.49
CA ASN A 292 -4.36 37.54 10.81
C ASN A 292 -5.35 37.55 12.00
N ALA A 293 -6.64 37.83 11.77
CA ALA A 293 -7.65 37.91 12.82
C ALA A 293 -8.06 36.53 13.37
N GLU A 294 -7.77 35.45 12.65
CA GLU A 294 -8.12 34.09 13.06
C GLU A 294 -6.93 33.36 13.72
N SER A 295 -7.23 32.37 14.56
CA SER A 295 -6.24 31.48 15.22
C SER A 295 -5.49 30.54 14.26
N TRP A 296 -5.74 30.65 12.95
CA TRP A 296 -4.99 29.92 11.93
C TRP A 296 -3.60 30.51 11.79
N ASN A 297 -2.59 29.64 11.77
CA ASN A 297 -1.21 30.05 11.55
C ASN A 297 -0.99 30.45 10.07
N VAL A 298 -1.51 31.61 9.67
CA VAL A 298 -1.41 32.16 8.30
C VAL A 298 0.02 32.16 7.76
N PRO A 299 1.06 32.53 8.55
CA PRO A 299 2.44 32.39 8.11
C PRO A 299 2.80 30.96 7.67
N SER A 300 2.29 29.94 8.36
CA SER A 300 2.49 28.54 7.99
C SER A 300 1.79 28.19 6.67
N ALA A 301 0.55 28.63 6.47
CA ALA A 301 -0.20 28.35 5.23
C ALA A 301 0.46 29.01 4.00
N LEU A 302 0.89 30.27 4.14
CA LEU A 302 1.61 30.99 3.09
C LEU A 302 2.97 30.36 2.81
N SER A 303 3.68 29.88 3.84
CA SER A 303 4.94 29.15 3.66
C SER A 303 4.74 27.82 2.91
N SER A 304 3.67 27.08 3.20
CA SER A 304 3.33 25.85 2.47
C SER A 304 2.99 26.14 1.01
N LEU A 305 2.26 27.22 0.75
CA LEU A 305 1.92 27.65 -0.62
C LEU A 305 3.17 28.11 -1.39
N ASP A 306 4.09 28.85 -0.75
CA ASP A 306 5.37 29.24 -1.35
C ASP A 306 6.20 28.02 -1.77
N ALA A 307 6.34 27.05 -0.86
CA ALA A 307 7.02 25.79 -1.12
C ALA A 307 6.37 25.04 -2.28
N ALA A 308 5.04 24.92 -2.28
CA ALA A 308 4.31 24.29 -3.37
C ALA A 308 4.56 25.00 -4.70
N LEU A 309 4.46 26.33 -4.77
CA LEU A 309 4.74 27.07 -6.02
C LEU A 309 6.17 26.87 -6.51
N PHE A 310 7.15 26.88 -5.60
CA PHE A 310 8.56 26.64 -5.94
C PHE A 310 8.80 25.22 -6.47
N GLU A 311 8.21 24.21 -5.85
CA GLU A 311 8.25 22.81 -6.30
C GLU A 311 7.80 22.70 -7.76
N GLN A 312 6.69 23.37 -8.08
CA GLN A 312 6.12 23.36 -9.42
C GLN A 312 7.01 24.12 -10.42
N GLN A 313 7.67 25.21 -10.01
CA GLN A 313 8.67 25.88 -10.86
C GLN A 313 9.83 24.95 -11.21
N VAL A 314 10.38 24.22 -10.22
CA VAL A 314 11.43 23.22 -10.42
C VAL A 314 10.95 22.12 -11.37
N ARG A 315 9.72 21.62 -11.17
CA ARG A 315 9.10 20.62 -12.06
C ARG A 315 9.01 21.12 -13.49
N ILE A 316 8.45 22.32 -13.71
CA ILE A 316 8.27 22.88 -15.05
C ILE A 316 9.61 22.98 -15.78
N LEU A 317 10.67 23.43 -15.09
CA LEU A 317 12.01 23.49 -15.67
C LEU A 317 12.56 22.10 -16.03
N LEU A 318 12.40 21.10 -15.15
CA LEU A 318 12.77 19.72 -15.43
C LEU A 318 12.05 19.17 -16.67
N MET A 319 10.72 19.32 -16.73
CA MET A 319 9.90 18.83 -17.84
C MET A 319 10.23 19.46 -19.19
N ASN A 320 10.82 20.66 -19.18
CA ASN A 320 11.28 21.34 -20.40
C ASN A 320 12.74 21.04 -20.75
N GLY A 321 13.36 20.04 -20.13
CA GLY A 321 14.76 19.71 -20.34
C GLY A 321 15.71 20.82 -19.91
N GLN A 322 15.35 21.56 -18.85
CA GLN A 322 16.16 22.62 -18.26
C GLN A 322 16.65 22.27 -16.83
N PRO A 323 17.29 21.11 -16.60
CA PRO A 323 17.73 20.70 -15.26
C PRO A 323 18.74 21.68 -14.66
N GLY A 324 19.62 22.28 -15.46
CA GLY A 324 20.54 23.32 -14.98
C GLY A 324 19.83 24.57 -14.46
N ALA A 325 18.73 24.97 -15.09
CA ALA A 325 17.90 26.08 -14.61
C ALA A 325 17.13 25.69 -13.34
N ALA A 326 16.67 24.45 -13.24
CA ALA A 326 16.04 23.92 -12.03
C ALA A 326 17.02 23.93 -10.84
N ILE A 327 18.26 23.48 -11.04
CA ILE A 327 19.33 23.56 -10.03
C ILE A 327 19.63 25.01 -9.65
N ALA A 328 19.77 25.91 -10.63
CA ALA A 328 20.01 27.33 -10.36
C ALA A 328 18.85 27.97 -9.58
N LEU A 329 17.60 27.63 -9.92
CA LEU A 329 16.43 28.05 -9.18
C LEU A 329 16.51 27.56 -7.73
N MET A 330 16.88 26.30 -7.49
CA MET A 330 17.03 25.77 -6.14
C MET A 330 18.15 26.43 -5.33
N GLN A 331 19.28 26.72 -5.98
CA GLN A 331 20.38 27.45 -5.36
C GLN A 331 19.97 28.87 -4.94
N SER A 332 19.10 29.52 -5.73
CA SER A 332 18.66 30.91 -5.50
C SER A 332 17.43 31.05 -4.61
N GLY A 333 16.52 30.07 -4.61
CA GLY A 333 15.16 30.19 -4.06
C GLY A 333 14.92 29.53 -2.71
N LEU A 334 15.84 28.71 -2.22
CA LEU A 334 15.78 28.15 -0.87
C LEU A 334 16.36 29.17 0.11
N THR A 335 15.51 30.03 0.65
CA THR A 335 15.91 30.96 1.71
C THR A 335 16.11 30.19 3.02
N PRO A 336 17.25 30.31 3.72
CA PRO A 336 17.55 29.58 4.97
C PRO A 336 16.58 29.85 6.13
N THR A 337 15.67 30.81 5.99
CA THR A 337 14.79 31.32 7.03
C THR A 337 13.34 30.89 6.90
N ALA A 338 13.01 29.92 6.03
CA ALA A 338 11.68 29.29 6.12
C ALA A 338 11.56 28.72 7.55
N PRO A 339 10.70 29.30 8.42
CA PRO A 339 10.63 28.87 9.80
C PRO A 339 10.27 27.40 9.80
N ALA A 340 10.95 26.60 10.64
CA ALA A 340 10.59 25.21 10.87
C ALA A 340 9.06 25.16 11.09
N LEU A 341 8.34 24.58 10.13
CA LEU A 341 6.89 24.49 10.16
C LEU A 341 6.50 23.82 11.50
N PRO A 342 5.53 24.35 12.27
CA PRO A 342 5.19 23.77 13.56
C PRO A 342 4.68 22.33 13.42
N ASP A 343 5.26 21.40 14.19
CA ASP A 343 4.96 19.95 14.22
C ASP A 343 3.46 19.59 14.25
N LYS A 344 2.60 20.47 14.79
CA LYS A 344 1.15 20.21 14.94
C LYS A 344 0.31 20.41 13.67
N LEU A 345 0.79 21.17 12.68
CA LEU A 345 0.16 21.23 11.35
C LEU A 345 0.72 20.17 10.39
N LEU A 346 1.85 19.55 10.77
CA LEU A 346 2.60 18.57 10.00
C LEU A 346 2.10 17.13 10.19
N SER A 347 1.28 16.86 11.21
CA SER A 347 0.62 15.56 11.43
C SER A 347 -0.79 15.48 10.84
N SER A 348 -1.40 16.62 10.45
CA SER A 348 -2.77 16.71 9.96
C SER A 348 -2.90 16.90 8.45
N THR A 349 -1.80 16.75 7.69
CA THR A 349 -1.78 16.66 6.21
C THR A 349 -1.15 15.31 5.77
N PRO A 350 -1.93 14.23 5.61
CA PRO A 350 -1.53 12.97 5.00
C PRO A 350 -1.17 13.17 3.53
N GLY A 351 -0.08 12.51 3.12
CA GLY A 351 0.47 12.54 1.76
C GLY A 351 1.52 13.64 1.52
N ARG A 352 1.70 14.56 2.47
CA ARG A 352 2.81 15.52 2.50
C ARG A 352 3.41 15.64 3.90
N ARG A 353 4.03 14.55 4.38
CA ARG A 353 5.07 14.73 5.42
C ARG A 353 6.16 15.56 4.74
N ASN A 354 6.83 16.47 5.44
CA ASN A 354 7.86 17.34 4.81
C ASN A 354 8.96 16.59 4.01
N GLY A 355 9.07 15.26 4.10
CA GLY A 355 9.83 14.46 3.12
C GLY A 355 9.29 14.60 1.69
N ASP A 356 8.00 14.80 1.46
CA ASP A 356 7.39 14.77 0.13
C ASP A 356 7.78 15.94 -0.77
N PHE A 357 8.10 17.13 -0.24
CA PHE A 357 8.62 18.24 -1.05
C PHE A 357 10.04 17.95 -1.57
N TYR A 358 10.90 17.45 -0.69
CA TYR A 358 12.29 17.13 -1.02
C TYR A 358 12.36 15.85 -1.84
N ALA A 359 11.62 14.81 -1.46
CA ALA A 359 11.36 13.63 -2.26
C ALA A 359 10.80 14.01 -3.64
N PHE A 360 9.86 14.94 -3.76
CA PHE A 360 9.37 15.38 -5.08
C PHE A 360 10.48 15.99 -5.93
N ILE A 361 11.31 16.87 -5.38
CA ILE A 361 12.42 17.49 -6.13
C ILE A 361 13.50 16.46 -6.48
N VAL A 362 13.91 15.65 -5.50
CA VAL A 362 14.95 14.64 -5.64
C VAL A 362 14.47 13.53 -6.57
N ASN A 363 13.39 12.84 -6.20
CA ASN A 363 12.82 11.73 -6.97
C ASN A 363 12.26 12.20 -8.30
N GLY A 364 11.61 13.36 -8.37
CA GLY A 364 11.06 13.90 -9.61
C GLY A 364 12.13 14.16 -10.67
N GLY A 365 13.29 14.71 -10.29
CA GLY A 365 14.41 14.86 -11.22
C GLY A 365 15.10 13.55 -11.55
N ILE A 366 15.27 12.64 -10.59
CA ILE A 366 15.79 11.28 -10.87
C ILE A 366 14.88 10.58 -11.89
N ARG A 367 13.57 10.53 -11.64
CA ARG A 367 12.56 9.93 -12.50
C ARG A 367 12.50 10.60 -13.88
N TYR A 368 12.68 11.92 -13.97
CA TYR A 368 12.83 12.62 -15.25
C TYR A 368 13.99 12.02 -16.06
N TYR A 369 15.18 11.94 -15.48
CA TYR A 369 16.35 11.40 -16.17
C TYR A 369 16.23 9.90 -16.48
N VAL A 370 15.67 9.11 -15.56
CA VAL A 370 15.36 7.69 -15.76
C VAL A 370 14.40 7.48 -16.93
N SER A 371 13.33 8.29 -17.04
CA SER A 371 12.38 8.20 -18.15
C SER A 371 12.99 8.54 -19.51
N HIS A 372 14.13 9.26 -19.53
CA HIS A 372 14.94 9.54 -20.70
C HIS A 372 16.11 8.57 -20.90
N GLN A 373 16.14 7.47 -20.12
CA GLN A 373 17.20 6.46 -20.13
C GLN A 373 18.60 7.03 -19.81
N ASP A 374 18.67 8.12 -19.04
CA ASP A 374 19.92 8.79 -18.65
C ASP A 374 20.22 8.62 -17.15
N LEU A 375 20.63 7.40 -16.76
CA LEU A 375 21.03 7.11 -15.38
C LEU A 375 22.22 7.97 -14.93
N SER A 376 23.09 8.38 -15.85
CA SER A 376 24.22 9.27 -15.54
C SER A 376 23.74 10.65 -15.12
N GLY A 377 22.76 11.21 -15.84
CA GLY A 377 22.07 12.45 -15.51
C GLY A 377 21.28 12.33 -14.21
N ALA A 378 20.63 11.19 -13.95
CA ALA A 378 19.91 10.94 -12.71
C ALA A 378 20.85 10.95 -11.48
N ARG A 379 22.02 10.30 -11.58
CA ARG A 379 23.07 10.34 -10.55
C ARG A 379 23.65 11.75 -10.38
N ALA A 380 23.90 12.44 -11.48
CA ALA A 380 24.39 13.82 -11.46
C ALA A 380 23.37 14.76 -10.80
N TRP A 381 22.08 14.59 -11.08
CA TRP A 381 20.99 15.32 -10.44
C TRP A 381 20.98 15.09 -8.94
N LEU A 382 20.96 13.84 -8.49
CA LEU A 382 21.00 13.50 -7.06
C LEU A 382 22.21 14.14 -6.38
N SER A 383 23.40 14.04 -6.99
CA SER A 383 24.64 14.64 -6.48
C SER A 383 24.56 16.18 -6.37
N GLN A 384 24.04 16.85 -7.40
CA GLN A 384 23.89 18.30 -7.41
C GLN A 384 22.87 18.77 -6.38
N VAL A 385 21.70 18.14 -6.32
CA VAL A 385 20.65 18.44 -5.34
C VAL A 385 21.16 18.22 -3.91
N LYS A 386 21.87 17.11 -3.64
CA LYS A 386 22.58 16.89 -2.37
C LYS A 386 23.52 18.04 -2.04
N SER A 387 24.29 18.53 -3.01
CA SER A 387 25.19 19.67 -2.80
C SER A 387 24.44 20.96 -2.50
N VAL A 388 23.30 21.23 -3.15
CA VAL A 388 22.49 22.42 -2.88
C VAL A 388 22.00 22.43 -1.44
N PHE A 389 21.38 21.35 -0.98
CA PHE A 389 20.87 21.26 0.39
C PHE A 389 21.98 21.32 1.43
N ARG A 390 23.13 20.67 1.18
CA ARG A 390 24.30 20.75 2.06
C ARG A 390 24.82 22.18 2.19
N ASN A 391 24.93 22.92 1.08
CA ASN A 391 25.50 24.27 1.08
C ASN A 391 24.58 25.31 1.74
N GLN A 392 23.28 25.08 1.74
CA GLN A 392 22.30 26.00 2.33
C GLN A 392 22.10 25.77 3.83
N GLY A 393 22.79 24.80 4.43
CA GLY A 393 22.70 24.52 5.86
C GLY A 393 21.31 24.08 6.31
N VAL A 394 20.50 23.55 5.38
CA VAL A 394 19.15 23.04 5.66
C VAL A 394 19.33 21.82 6.57
N THR A 395 19.13 22.02 7.88
CA THR A 395 19.10 20.96 8.88
C THR A 395 17.70 20.37 8.89
N PHE A 396 17.58 19.15 8.40
CA PHE A 396 16.31 18.43 8.35
C PHE A 396 15.84 18.10 9.77
N PHE A 397 14.72 18.66 10.22
CA PHE A 397 14.00 18.27 11.47
C PHE A 397 14.86 18.06 12.74
N GLY A 398 15.89 18.88 12.95
CA GLY A 398 16.76 18.68 14.13
C GLY A 398 17.53 17.35 14.14
N PHE A 399 17.49 16.56 13.06
CA PHE A 399 18.41 15.45 12.85
C PHE A 399 19.77 16.03 12.52
N GLN A 400 20.72 15.85 13.43
CA GLN A 400 22.10 16.29 13.22
C GLN A 400 22.67 15.64 11.96
N HIS A 401 23.37 16.45 11.16
CA HIS A 401 24.06 16.12 9.91
C HIS A 401 24.40 14.63 9.72
N GLY A 402 23.69 13.93 8.83
CA GLY A 402 24.04 12.56 8.45
C GLY A 402 23.00 11.78 7.63
N THR A 403 21.71 12.09 7.73
CA THR A 403 20.64 11.19 7.22
C THR A 403 19.91 11.65 5.96
N PHE A 404 20.37 12.72 5.29
CA PHE A 404 19.75 13.15 4.02
C PHE A 404 19.80 12.05 2.96
N GLU A 405 20.86 11.23 2.97
CA GLU A 405 21.10 10.25 1.91
C GLU A 405 20.07 9.11 1.90
N THR A 406 19.46 8.79 3.05
CA THR A 406 18.81 7.50 3.21
C THR A 406 17.32 7.57 3.54
N ARG A 407 16.72 8.76 3.52
CA ARG A 407 15.25 8.91 3.67
C ARG A 407 14.53 9.52 2.47
N GLU A 408 15.21 10.31 1.65
CA GLU A 408 14.54 11.16 0.65
C GLU A 408 14.47 10.54 -0.75
N VAL A 409 15.44 9.70 -1.12
CA VAL A 409 15.38 8.97 -2.39
C VAL A 409 14.48 7.76 -2.21
N ASP A 410 13.48 7.60 -3.07
CA ASP A 410 12.65 6.40 -3.09
C ASP A 410 13.52 5.13 -3.18
N PRO A 411 13.27 4.05 -2.39
CA PRO A 411 14.11 2.85 -2.39
C PRO A 411 14.33 2.25 -3.79
N GLY A 412 13.28 2.15 -4.60
CA GLY A 412 13.37 1.65 -5.97
C GLY A 412 14.30 2.51 -6.82
N LEU A 413 14.26 3.84 -6.66
CA LEU A 413 15.18 4.75 -7.34
C LEU A 413 16.62 4.64 -6.84
N ARG A 414 16.87 4.30 -5.57
CA ARG A 414 18.25 4.11 -5.08
C ARG A 414 18.90 2.92 -5.75
N LEU A 415 18.16 1.82 -5.89
CA LEU A 415 18.68 0.65 -6.59
C LEU A 415 19.10 1.01 -8.03
N MET A 416 18.26 1.75 -8.77
CA MET A 416 18.59 2.21 -10.13
C MET A 416 19.83 3.11 -10.19
N LEU A 417 20.08 3.87 -9.12
CA LEU A 417 21.21 4.80 -9.06
C LEU A 417 22.49 4.16 -8.54
N ALA A 418 22.41 3.02 -7.85
CA ALA A 418 23.58 2.28 -7.41
C ALA A 418 24.42 1.83 -8.61
N GLN A 419 25.74 1.88 -8.46
CA GLN A 419 26.69 1.37 -9.47
C GLN A 419 27.19 -0.02 -9.11
N SER A 420 26.95 -0.46 -7.88
CA SER A 420 27.36 -1.76 -7.37
C SER A 420 26.49 -2.17 -6.19
N TRP A 421 26.39 -3.48 -5.96
CA TRP A 421 25.67 -4.01 -4.81
C TRP A 421 26.23 -3.51 -3.47
N PRO A 422 27.56 -3.43 -3.24
CA PRO A 422 28.09 -2.84 -2.01
C PRO A 422 27.67 -1.38 -1.79
N GLU A 423 27.53 -0.57 -2.85
CA GLU A 423 27.03 0.80 -2.75
C GLU A 423 25.55 0.80 -2.33
N PHE A 424 24.71 0.00 -2.99
CA PHE A 424 23.31 -0.15 -2.63
C PHE A 424 23.13 -0.59 -1.16
N MET A 425 23.86 -1.64 -0.76
CA MET A 425 23.78 -2.19 0.59
C MET A 425 24.34 -1.24 1.67
N ALA A 426 25.30 -0.37 1.33
CA ALA A 426 25.83 0.62 2.27
C ALA A 426 24.77 1.65 2.67
N ASP A 427 23.92 2.05 1.72
CA ASP A 427 22.87 3.05 1.92
C ASP A 427 21.69 2.45 2.72
N GLU A 428 21.24 1.25 2.37
CA GLU A 428 20.10 0.57 3.01
C GLU A 428 20.32 0.28 4.50
N VAL A 429 21.52 -0.17 4.86
CA VAL A 429 21.87 -0.56 6.24
C VAL A 429 21.71 0.59 7.24
N SER A 430 21.88 1.84 6.80
CA SER A 430 21.80 2.99 7.69
C SER A 430 20.37 3.30 8.17
N ILE A 431 19.35 2.67 7.60
CA ILE A 431 17.93 3.00 7.80
C ILE A 431 17.30 2.14 8.92
N SER A 432 17.85 0.96 9.21
CA SER A 432 17.15 -0.09 9.96
C SER A 432 17.10 0.07 11.48
N ASP A 433 17.76 1.07 12.08
CA ASP A 433 17.74 1.26 13.55
C ASP A 433 16.43 1.89 14.07
N ASP A 434 15.61 2.50 13.20
CA ASP A 434 14.28 2.96 13.58
C ASP A 434 13.28 1.80 13.49
N GLN A 435 12.93 1.21 14.64
CA GLN A 435 11.88 0.18 14.82
C GLN A 435 10.52 0.54 14.21
N TYR A 436 10.32 1.79 13.81
CA TYR A 436 9.09 2.28 13.20
C TYR A 436 9.02 2.10 11.67
N TYR A 437 10.16 1.84 11.01
CA TYR A 437 10.27 1.64 9.56
C TYR A 437 10.81 0.27 9.16
N THR A 438 10.83 -0.69 10.10
CA THR A 438 10.89 -2.14 9.78
C THR A 438 9.61 -2.60 9.06
N SER A 439 8.98 -1.76 8.24
CA SER A 439 7.97 -2.11 7.25
C SER A 439 8.39 -1.68 5.85
N ASN A 440 9.49 -0.92 5.69
CA ASN A 440 9.89 -0.33 4.41
C ASN A 440 11.20 -0.90 3.83
N VAL A 441 12.06 -1.53 4.64
CA VAL A 441 13.30 -2.23 4.16
C VAL A 441 12.97 -3.63 3.60
N GLY A 442 11.75 -3.79 3.10
CA GLY A 442 11.19 -5.07 2.70
C GLY A 442 9.95 -4.90 1.85
N HIS A 443 9.87 -3.80 1.10
CA HIS A 443 8.97 -3.84 -0.05
C HIS A 443 9.53 -4.92 -0.98
N LEU A 444 8.65 -5.84 -1.39
CA LEU A 444 8.88 -6.97 -2.33
C LEU A 444 9.76 -6.59 -3.53
N GLU A 445 9.75 -5.30 -3.83
CA GLU A 445 10.51 -4.62 -4.84
C GLU A 445 11.99 -5.04 -4.86
N ASP A 446 12.74 -4.88 -3.76
CA ASP A 446 14.19 -5.18 -3.73
C ASP A 446 14.50 -6.68 -3.90
N ALA A 447 13.58 -7.55 -3.48
CA ALA A 447 13.77 -9.01 -3.51
C ALA A 447 13.98 -9.54 -4.93
N ALA A 448 13.22 -9.02 -5.90
CA ALA A 448 13.29 -9.45 -7.29
C ALA A 448 14.68 -9.21 -7.89
N ALA A 449 15.36 -8.12 -7.51
CA ALA A 449 16.69 -7.82 -8.05
C ALA A 449 17.74 -8.82 -7.58
N PHE A 450 17.66 -9.26 -6.32
CA PHE A 450 18.56 -10.27 -5.79
C PHE A 450 18.33 -11.65 -6.41
N ASP A 451 17.11 -11.95 -6.87
CA ASP A 451 16.82 -13.22 -7.54
C ASP A 451 17.66 -13.43 -8.79
N LEU A 452 18.01 -12.36 -9.52
CA LEU A 452 18.86 -12.44 -10.70
C LEU A 452 20.35 -12.67 -10.40
N LEU A 453 20.78 -12.63 -9.13
CA LEU A 453 22.19 -12.75 -8.78
C LEU A 453 22.65 -14.20 -8.67
N PRO A 454 23.86 -14.54 -9.18
CA PRO A 454 24.40 -15.88 -9.00
C PRO A 454 24.67 -16.19 -7.53
N ALA A 455 24.74 -17.47 -7.20
CA ALA A 455 24.98 -17.99 -5.87
C ALA A 455 26.18 -17.32 -5.18
N ASP A 456 27.30 -17.19 -5.90
CA ASP A 456 28.54 -16.61 -5.37
C ASP A 456 28.39 -15.13 -5.00
N GLU A 457 27.61 -14.37 -5.77
CA GLU A 457 27.35 -12.96 -5.47
C GLU A 457 26.42 -12.83 -4.26
N LEU A 458 25.39 -13.68 -4.14
CA LEU A 458 24.52 -13.72 -2.94
C LEU A 458 25.33 -14.06 -1.67
N ILE A 459 26.21 -15.05 -1.73
CA ILE A 459 27.10 -15.44 -0.62
C ILE A 459 28.11 -14.32 -0.30
N LYS A 460 28.60 -13.61 -1.31
CA LYS A 460 29.48 -12.46 -1.10
C LYS A 460 28.73 -11.30 -0.43
N LEU A 461 27.50 -11.04 -0.84
CA LEU A 461 26.65 -9.99 -0.27
C LEU A 461 26.20 -10.30 1.14
N SER A 462 25.93 -11.56 1.50
CA SER A 462 25.57 -11.94 2.87
C SER A 462 26.65 -11.56 3.91
N ARG A 463 27.91 -11.48 3.47
CA ARG A 463 29.07 -11.08 4.31
C ARG A 463 29.26 -9.58 4.42
N PHE A 464 28.38 -8.77 3.83
CA PHE A 464 28.47 -7.32 3.92
C PHE A 464 28.35 -6.88 5.39
N PRO A 465 29.30 -6.09 5.94
CA PRO A 465 29.35 -5.79 7.37
C PRO A 465 28.12 -5.10 7.94
N GLY A 466 27.34 -4.43 7.09
CA GLY A 466 26.14 -3.70 7.49
C GLY A 466 24.88 -4.55 7.66
N LEU A 467 24.85 -5.77 7.12
CA LEU A 467 23.65 -6.58 7.17
C LEU A 467 23.32 -7.06 8.58
N ASN A 468 22.05 -6.93 8.97
CA ASN A 468 21.57 -7.58 10.19
C ASN A 468 21.49 -9.11 9.99
N GLY A 469 21.38 -9.85 11.10
CA GLY A 469 21.36 -11.32 11.08
C GLY A 469 20.32 -11.91 10.10
N PRO A 470 19.05 -11.44 10.12
CA PRO A 470 18.02 -11.90 9.18
C PRO A 470 18.37 -11.69 7.71
N GLN A 471 18.83 -10.49 7.32
CA GLN A 471 19.21 -10.20 5.94
C GLN A 471 20.39 -11.07 5.48
N ARG A 472 21.38 -11.26 6.36
CA ARG A 472 22.52 -12.17 6.11
C ARG A 472 22.04 -13.60 5.89
N ARG A 473 21.13 -14.10 6.73
CA ARG A 473 20.52 -15.43 6.57
C ARG A 473 19.82 -15.55 5.22
N THR A 474 18.98 -14.60 4.85
CA THR A 474 18.24 -14.64 3.57
C THR A 474 19.18 -14.78 2.36
N LEU A 475 20.21 -13.94 2.28
CA LEU A 475 21.19 -13.98 1.19
C LEU A 475 22.07 -15.24 1.21
N LEU A 476 22.57 -15.62 2.39
CA LEU A 476 23.41 -16.81 2.56
C LEU A 476 22.63 -18.09 2.23
N GLY A 477 21.40 -18.21 2.72
CA GLY A 477 20.50 -19.33 2.46
C GLY A 477 20.21 -19.48 0.97
N ALA A 478 19.81 -18.39 0.31
CA ALA A 478 19.54 -18.38 -1.13
C ALA A 478 20.76 -18.83 -1.96
N GLY A 479 21.93 -18.23 -1.72
CA GLY A 479 23.15 -18.62 -2.43
C GLY A 479 23.55 -20.07 -2.14
N TRP A 480 23.43 -20.52 -0.89
CA TRP A 480 23.75 -21.90 -0.51
C TRP A 480 22.82 -22.94 -1.14
N ILE A 481 21.51 -22.68 -1.20
CA ILE A 481 20.55 -23.56 -1.87
C ILE A 481 20.78 -23.59 -3.38
N ARG A 482 21.14 -22.46 -4.01
CA ARG A 482 21.56 -22.46 -5.43
C ARG A 482 22.76 -23.38 -5.67
N LEU A 483 23.77 -23.38 -4.79
CA LEU A 483 24.90 -24.32 -4.91
C LEU A 483 24.46 -25.79 -4.85
N TYR A 484 23.47 -26.12 -4.01
CA TYR A 484 22.86 -27.47 -3.98
C TYR A 484 22.19 -27.81 -5.32
N MET A 485 21.32 -26.92 -5.81
CA MET A 485 20.56 -27.10 -7.05
C MET A 485 21.47 -27.27 -8.27
N LEU A 486 22.57 -26.52 -8.32
CA LEU A 486 23.58 -26.59 -9.37
C LEU A 486 24.53 -27.78 -9.23
N GLY A 487 24.42 -28.57 -8.16
CA GLY A 487 25.31 -29.70 -7.89
C GLY A 487 26.76 -29.28 -7.58
N ARG A 488 26.99 -28.06 -7.13
CA ARG A 488 28.31 -27.50 -6.73
C ARG A 488 28.70 -27.98 -5.32
N TRP A 489 28.71 -29.31 -5.13
CA TRP A 489 28.87 -29.97 -3.83
C TRP A 489 30.10 -29.55 -3.00
N PRO A 490 31.31 -29.40 -3.56
CA PRO A 490 32.47 -28.96 -2.77
C PRO A 490 32.25 -27.60 -2.12
N GLU A 491 31.61 -26.69 -2.84
CA GLU A 491 31.36 -25.32 -2.42
C GLU A 491 30.20 -25.26 -1.42
N PHE A 492 29.13 -26.01 -1.69
CA PHE A 492 28.00 -26.21 -0.77
C PHE A 492 28.47 -26.70 0.62
N PHE A 493 29.36 -27.71 0.65
CA PHE A 493 29.88 -28.23 1.92
C PHE A 493 30.94 -27.32 2.56
N ALA A 494 31.68 -26.54 1.77
CA ALA A 494 32.66 -25.58 2.31
C ALA A 494 32.01 -24.45 3.13
N LEU A 495 30.74 -24.13 2.85
CA LEU A 495 29.97 -23.11 3.57
C LEU A 495 29.28 -23.63 4.84
N MET A 496 29.34 -24.92 5.15
CA MET A 496 28.66 -25.49 6.33
C MET A 496 28.97 -24.78 7.65
N PRO A 497 30.23 -24.38 7.96
CA PRO A 497 30.51 -23.63 9.18
C PRO A 497 29.80 -22.28 9.24
N GLU A 498 29.78 -21.55 8.12
CA GLU A 498 29.10 -20.23 8.04
C GLU A 498 27.58 -20.38 8.07
N VAL A 499 27.04 -21.43 7.46
CA VAL A 499 25.61 -21.77 7.55
C VAL A 499 25.26 -22.12 9.00
N ARG A 500 26.06 -22.93 9.69
CA ARG A 500 25.86 -23.25 11.11
C ARG A 500 25.77 -21.99 11.97
N ASP A 501 26.69 -21.05 11.78
CA ASP A 501 26.72 -19.80 12.55
C ASP A 501 25.48 -18.92 12.34
N ASN A 502 24.82 -19.02 11.19
CA ASN A 502 23.65 -18.20 10.83
C ASN A 502 22.32 -18.94 10.96
N PHE A 503 22.32 -20.27 10.99
CA PHE A 503 21.13 -21.13 10.99
C PHE A 503 21.25 -22.20 12.08
N PRO A 504 21.19 -21.82 13.37
CA PRO A 504 21.41 -22.75 14.48
C PRO A 504 20.36 -23.88 14.53
N GLU A 505 19.18 -23.68 13.95
CA GLU A 505 18.19 -24.75 13.79
C GLU A 505 18.66 -25.92 12.92
N LEU A 506 19.70 -25.74 12.10
CA LEU A 506 20.29 -26.78 11.25
C LEU A 506 21.38 -27.60 11.97
N ASP A 507 21.82 -27.20 13.18
CA ASP A 507 22.99 -27.76 13.86
C ASP A 507 23.00 -29.29 13.91
N THR A 508 21.86 -29.88 14.30
CA THR A 508 21.74 -31.34 14.42
C THR A 508 21.90 -32.05 13.08
N ASP A 509 21.35 -31.48 12.01
CA ASP A 509 21.48 -32.06 10.68
C ASP A 509 22.89 -31.86 10.10
N ILE A 510 23.51 -30.68 10.32
CA ILE A 510 24.89 -30.41 9.94
C ILE A 510 25.87 -31.34 10.66
N ASP A 511 25.69 -31.60 11.97
CA ASP A 511 26.50 -32.55 12.74
C ASP A 511 26.46 -33.95 12.12
N ASN A 512 25.28 -34.42 11.75
CA ASN A 512 25.10 -35.72 11.11
C ASN A 512 25.77 -35.78 9.73
N ILE A 513 25.69 -34.69 8.95
CA ILE A 513 26.35 -34.57 7.65
C ILE A 513 27.87 -34.57 7.82
N GLU A 514 28.43 -33.76 8.71
CA GLU A 514 29.88 -33.66 8.91
C GLU A 514 30.49 -34.95 9.46
N ALA A 515 29.78 -35.62 10.38
CA ALA A 515 30.17 -36.92 10.93
C ALA A 515 30.17 -38.05 9.89
N SER A 516 29.56 -37.86 8.72
CA SER A 516 29.49 -38.87 7.67
C SER A 516 30.78 -38.99 6.85
N TRP A 517 31.23 -40.22 6.64
CA TRP A 517 32.56 -40.53 6.08
C TRP A 517 32.56 -40.55 4.55
N THR A 518 31.41 -40.75 3.93
CA THR A 518 31.29 -40.83 2.47
C THR A 518 30.50 -39.65 1.92
N MET A 519 30.94 -39.16 0.76
CA MET A 519 30.22 -38.10 0.04
C MET A 519 28.77 -38.51 -0.29
N ARG A 520 28.53 -39.81 -0.52
CA ARG A 520 27.19 -40.33 -0.77
C ARG A 520 26.27 -40.15 0.44
N THR A 521 26.73 -40.57 1.63
CA THR A 521 25.97 -40.40 2.88
C THR A 521 25.74 -38.92 3.20
N ARG A 522 26.74 -38.07 2.98
CA ARG A 522 26.60 -36.61 3.13
C ARG A 522 25.47 -36.06 2.29
N LYS A 523 25.43 -36.39 0.99
CA LYS A 523 24.35 -35.96 0.08
C LYS A 523 22.98 -36.46 0.51
N HIS A 524 22.88 -37.70 0.98
CA HIS A 524 21.62 -38.28 1.48
C HIS A 524 21.12 -37.58 2.75
N LEU A 525 22.02 -37.23 3.67
CA LEU A 525 21.66 -36.48 4.87
C LEU A 525 21.35 -35.01 4.57
N THR A 526 22.05 -34.39 3.61
CA THR A 526 21.66 -33.08 3.09
C THR A 526 20.26 -33.10 2.49
N LEU A 527 19.91 -34.13 1.71
CA LEU A 527 18.55 -34.30 1.19
C LEU A 527 17.52 -34.34 2.32
N LYS A 528 17.77 -35.13 3.37
CA LYS A 528 16.88 -35.20 4.54
C LYS A 528 16.72 -33.83 5.20
N MET A 529 17.82 -33.10 5.42
CA MET A 529 17.82 -31.75 5.99
C MET A 529 16.97 -30.80 5.14
N LEU A 530 17.17 -30.75 3.81
CA LEU A 530 16.35 -29.88 2.96
C LEU A 530 14.85 -30.23 3.00
N LEU A 531 14.51 -31.51 3.17
CA LEU A 531 13.14 -31.96 3.38
C LEU A 531 12.58 -31.64 4.78
N HIS A 532 13.43 -31.34 5.77
CA HIS A 532 12.98 -30.85 7.09
C HIS A 532 12.66 -29.37 7.11
N PHE A 533 13.34 -28.57 6.29
CA PHE A 533 13.32 -27.11 6.36
C PHE A 533 12.71 -26.50 5.09
N PRO A 534 11.36 -26.47 4.98
CA PRO A 534 10.66 -25.88 3.84
C PRO A 534 11.03 -24.41 3.60
N GLY A 535 11.42 -23.64 4.62
CA GLY A 535 11.84 -22.24 4.44
C GLY A 535 13.19 -22.05 3.73
N LEU A 536 13.88 -23.12 3.36
CA LEU A 536 15.11 -23.03 2.55
C LEU A 536 14.76 -22.90 1.06
N SER A 537 15.02 -21.71 0.52
CA SER A 537 14.72 -21.35 -0.87
C SER A 537 15.98 -20.83 -1.59
N PRO A 538 16.14 -21.03 -2.91
CA PRO A 538 17.15 -20.35 -3.73
C PRO A 538 16.79 -18.89 -4.00
N HIS A 539 15.55 -18.48 -3.69
CA HIS A 539 15.13 -17.09 -3.73
C HIS A 539 15.44 -16.45 -2.38
N PRO A 540 16.06 -15.26 -2.35
CA PRO A 540 16.10 -14.44 -1.15
C PRO A 540 14.66 -14.12 -0.70
N GLN A 541 14.12 -14.91 0.23
CA GLN A 541 12.81 -14.65 0.83
C GLN A 541 12.92 -13.47 1.81
N TRP A 542 12.86 -12.26 1.29
CA TRP A 542 12.74 -11.03 2.07
C TRP A 542 11.28 -10.85 2.49
N MET A 543 10.81 -11.72 3.39
CA MET A 543 9.55 -11.55 4.11
C MET A 543 8.29 -11.46 3.24
N ASP A 544 7.64 -12.61 3.08
CA ASP A 544 6.17 -12.64 3.06
C ASP A 544 5.72 -13.92 3.75
N GLN A 545 5.47 -13.84 5.06
CA GLN A 545 4.52 -14.75 5.67
C GLN A 545 3.36 -13.89 6.15
N TYR A 546 2.25 -13.99 5.41
CA TYR A 546 1.01 -13.28 5.65
C TYR A 546 0.36 -13.78 6.96
N SER A 547 0.92 -13.37 8.09
CA SER A 547 0.47 -13.78 9.42
C SER A 547 -0.65 -12.83 9.87
N ASN A 548 -1.91 -13.23 9.66
CA ASN A 548 -3.14 -12.56 10.15
C ASN A 548 -3.48 -11.20 9.52
N GLY A 549 -3.17 -10.98 8.24
CA GLY A 549 -3.50 -9.73 7.54
C GLY A 549 -2.65 -8.53 7.98
N GLN A 550 -1.59 -8.77 8.75
CA GLN A 550 -0.52 -7.82 9.00
C GLN A 550 0.78 -8.41 8.46
N LEU A 551 1.40 -7.69 7.53
CA LEU A 551 2.79 -7.88 7.12
C LEU A 551 3.68 -7.63 8.34
N THR A 552 3.84 -8.66 9.16
CA THR A 552 4.81 -8.63 10.25
C THR A 552 6.07 -9.24 9.70
N LEU A 553 7.12 -8.41 9.59
CA LEU A 553 8.49 -8.89 9.44
C LEU A 553 8.77 -9.80 10.64
N ARG A 554 8.51 -11.11 10.51
CA ARG A 554 8.99 -12.05 11.50
C ARG A 554 10.49 -11.94 11.44
N ASN A 555 11.08 -11.47 12.53
CA ASN A 555 12.51 -11.18 12.66
C ASN A 555 13.42 -12.37 12.30
N THR A 556 12.90 -13.57 12.04
CA THR A 556 13.57 -14.65 11.32
C THR A 556 12.49 -15.53 10.69
N PRO A 557 12.52 -15.85 9.38
CA PRO A 557 11.64 -16.88 8.84
C PRO A 557 11.91 -18.18 9.59
N ASP A 558 10.87 -18.75 10.19
CA ASP A 558 10.96 -20.06 10.81
C ASP A 558 11.18 -21.07 9.68
N LEU A 559 12.42 -21.58 9.55
CA LEU A 559 12.77 -22.52 8.49
C LEU A 559 11.91 -23.79 8.49
N THR A 560 11.27 -24.12 9.61
CA THR A 560 10.41 -25.30 9.76
C THR A 560 8.93 -25.01 9.51
N ALA A 561 8.55 -23.73 9.47
CA ALA A 561 7.19 -23.32 9.23
C ALA A 561 6.79 -23.70 7.81
N ILE A 562 5.61 -24.31 7.70
CA ILE A 562 4.93 -24.50 6.43
C ILE A 562 3.97 -23.34 6.28
N ASP A 563 4.03 -22.64 5.15
CA ASP A 563 2.97 -21.72 4.74
C ASP A 563 1.74 -22.53 4.31
N PRO A 564 0.62 -22.50 5.04
CA PRO A 564 -0.57 -23.25 4.68
C PRO A 564 -1.48 -22.50 3.67
N TYR A 565 -1.19 -21.23 3.37
CA TYR A 565 -2.03 -20.36 2.56
C TYR A 565 -1.54 -20.31 1.11
N ASP A 566 -0.24 -20.19 0.90
CA ASP A 566 0.38 -20.31 -0.41
C ASP A 566 1.54 -21.30 -0.36
N HIS A 567 1.40 -22.37 -1.13
CA HIS A 567 2.38 -23.44 -1.19
C HIS A 567 3.59 -23.08 -2.08
N ASN A 568 3.55 -21.94 -2.78
CA ASN A 568 4.52 -21.60 -3.82
C ASN A 568 5.54 -20.52 -3.41
N ASP A 569 5.32 -19.78 -2.32
CA ASP A 569 6.15 -18.64 -1.90
C ASP A 569 6.89 -18.87 -0.57
N GLY A 570 6.41 -19.79 0.28
CA GLY A 570 7.00 -20.09 1.59
C GLY A 570 7.51 -21.53 1.80
N ASN A 571 7.25 -22.45 0.87
CA ASN A 571 7.50 -23.89 1.05
C ASN A 571 8.35 -24.52 -0.06
N TRP A 572 9.60 -24.83 0.27
CA TRP A 572 10.63 -25.22 -0.69
C TRP A 572 10.65 -24.23 -1.88
N TRP A 573 11.20 -24.64 -3.01
CA TRP A 573 11.30 -23.75 -4.17
C TRP A 573 10.41 -24.21 -5.32
N CYS A 574 9.90 -23.24 -6.06
CA CYS A 574 9.42 -23.46 -7.41
C CYS A 574 10.58 -23.52 -8.41
N SER A 575 10.34 -24.07 -9.60
CA SER A 575 11.29 -23.93 -10.70
C SER A 575 11.53 -22.46 -11.00
N PHE A 576 12.79 -22.10 -11.24
CA PHE A 576 13.20 -20.72 -11.47
C PHE A 576 12.61 -20.20 -12.79
N ASP A 577 11.81 -19.13 -12.75
CA ASP A 577 11.18 -18.53 -13.94
C ASP A 577 11.89 -17.24 -14.30
N ILE A 578 12.96 -17.34 -15.11
CA ILE A 578 13.81 -16.18 -15.45
C ILE A 578 13.00 -15.07 -16.12
N PRO A 579 12.18 -15.33 -17.17
CA PRO A 579 11.39 -14.26 -17.78
C PRO A 579 10.51 -13.53 -16.77
N ARG A 580 9.91 -14.27 -15.83
CA ARG A 580 9.11 -13.66 -14.77
C ARG A 580 9.95 -12.86 -13.78
N THR A 581 11.07 -13.38 -13.29
CA THR A 581 11.95 -12.59 -12.41
C THR A 581 12.44 -11.33 -13.11
N GLU A 582 12.80 -11.42 -14.39
CA GLU A 582 13.17 -10.28 -15.24
C GLU A 582 12.02 -9.27 -15.35
N LEU A 583 10.77 -9.74 -15.51
CA LEU A 583 9.57 -8.91 -15.49
C LEU A 583 9.30 -8.27 -14.14
N ASP A 584 9.51 -9.00 -13.04
CA ASP A 584 9.31 -8.51 -11.68
C ASP A 584 10.31 -7.40 -11.38
N VAL A 585 11.58 -7.57 -11.74
CA VAL A 585 12.61 -6.52 -11.68
C VAL A 585 12.25 -5.35 -12.60
N ALA A 586 11.86 -5.61 -13.85
CA ALA A 586 11.47 -4.56 -14.79
C ALA A 586 10.31 -3.72 -14.25
N GLY A 587 9.23 -4.40 -13.83
CA GLY A 587 8.02 -3.81 -13.28
C GLY A 587 8.33 -2.97 -12.06
N THR A 588 9.01 -3.58 -11.09
CA THR A 588 9.37 -2.97 -9.83
C THR A 588 10.27 -1.75 -9.98
N PHE A 589 11.36 -1.85 -10.74
CA PHE A 589 12.41 -0.84 -10.71
C PHE A 589 12.28 0.19 -11.80
N PHE A 590 11.70 -0.17 -12.94
CA PHE A 590 11.66 0.72 -14.10
C PHE A 590 10.26 1.20 -14.40
N VAL A 591 9.26 0.35 -14.20
CA VAL A 591 7.87 0.70 -14.50
C VAL A 591 7.25 1.46 -13.32
N ASN A 592 7.23 0.90 -12.12
CA ASN A 592 6.60 1.52 -10.95
C ASN A 592 7.16 2.92 -10.63
N PRO A 593 8.49 3.13 -10.54
CA PRO A 593 9.01 4.43 -10.12
C PRO A 593 8.78 5.51 -11.19
N VAL A 594 8.69 5.12 -12.47
CA VAL A 594 8.38 6.03 -13.57
C VAL A 594 6.86 6.30 -13.64
N GLN A 595 6.03 5.29 -13.42
CA GLN A 595 4.57 5.40 -13.45
C GLN A 595 4.01 6.16 -12.25
N ASP A 596 4.60 6.00 -11.06
CA ASP A 596 4.31 6.79 -9.85
C ASP A 596 4.55 8.29 -10.04
N ASN A 597 5.27 8.68 -11.10
CA ASN A 597 5.49 10.08 -11.44
C ASN A 597 4.48 10.65 -12.44
N GLN A 598 3.76 9.79 -13.15
CA GLN A 598 2.75 10.25 -14.11
C GLN A 598 1.38 10.45 -13.49
N VAL A 599 1.16 9.96 -12.26
CA VAL A 599 -0.11 9.99 -11.55
C VAL A 599 0.14 9.70 -10.08
N GLY A 600 -0.69 10.23 -9.18
CA GLY A 600 -1.01 9.49 -7.96
C GLY A 600 -1.71 8.18 -8.31
N PHE A 601 -0.98 7.25 -8.92
CA PHE A 601 -1.35 5.86 -9.03
C PHE A 601 -1.14 5.25 -7.64
N ASP A 602 -1.95 5.71 -6.68
CA ASP A 602 -2.65 4.76 -5.81
C ASP A 602 -3.74 4.10 -6.68
N TYR A 603 -3.32 3.57 -7.86
CA TYR A 603 -4.03 2.45 -8.41
C TYR A 603 -3.88 1.48 -7.28
N ASP A 604 -5.03 1.16 -6.74
CA ASP A 604 -5.25 0.05 -5.89
C ASP A 604 -4.83 -1.19 -6.71
N TYR A 605 -3.51 -1.38 -6.85
CA TYR A 605 -2.88 -2.66 -7.10
C TYR A 605 -3.34 -3.61 -6.00
N ARG A 606 -3.84 -3.08 -4.87
CA ARG A 606 -4.67 -3.74 -3.85
C ARG A 606 -6.13 -4.08 -4.22
N ASN A 607 -6.79 -3.49 -5.21
CA ASN A 607 -8.15 -3.85 -5.69
C ASN A 607 -8.18 -4.49 -7.09
N LEU A 608 -7.13 -4.36 -7.89
CA LEU A 608 -6.80 -5.40 -8.88
C LEU A 608 -6.12 -6.62 -8.23
N SER A 609 -5.51 -6.49 -7.04
CA SER A 609 -5.17 -7.67 -6.20
C SER A 609 -6.26 -8.11 -5.23
N GLY A 610 -7.27 -7.27 -4.98
CA GLY A 610 -8.53 -7.65 -4.34
C GLY A 610 -9.37 -8.60 -5.21
N GLY A 611 -8.97 -8.76 -6.48
CA GLY A 611 -9.34 -9.86 -7.34
C GLY A 611 -8.16 -10.29 -8.20
N TYR A 612 -7.21 -11.02 -7.60
CA TYR A 612 -6.16 -11.79 -8.28
C TYR A 612 -4.95 -11.00 -8.83
N VAL A 613 -4.10 -10.46 -7.93
CA VAL A 613 -2.65 -10.55 -8.18
C VAL A 613 -2.28 -11.96 -7.75
N TYR A 614 -2.45 -12.87 -8.70
CA TYR A 614 -1.80 -14.16 -8.67
C TYR A 614 -0.30 -13.92 -8.87
N TRP A 615 0.46 -14.18 -7.83
CA TRP A 615 1.79 -14.73 -7.94
C TRP A 615 1.80 -15.93 -6.98
N PRO A 616 2.35 -17.12 -7.33
CA PRO A 616 2.64 -17.75 -8.62
C PRO A 616 1.46 -18.61 -9.10
N THR A 617 1.56 -19.16 -10.32
CA THR A 617 0.72 -20.24 -10.88
C THR A 617 -0.45 -19.86 -11.79
N GLY A 618 -0.23 -20.05 -13.09
CA GLY A 618 -1.30 -20.16 -14.09
C GLY A 618 -1.51 -18.92 -14.95
N THR A 619 -0.75 -18.83 -16.05
CA THR A 619 -0.96 -17.93 -17.19
C THR A 619 -1.15 -16.45 -16.84
N PHE A 620 -0.07 -15.68 -16.93
CA PHE A 620 -0.14 -14.25 -17.25
C PHE A 620 -0.83 -14.09 -18.61
N ALA A 621 -2.16 -14.11 -18.60
CA ALA A 621 -2.93 -13.62 -19.71
C ALA A 621 -2.99 -12.10 -19.53
N PRO A 622 -2.49 -11.31 -20.48
CA PRO A 622 -2.71 -9.87 -20.44
C PRO A 622 -4.22 -9.59 -20.35
N PRO A 623 -4.63 -8.43 -19.79
CA PRO A 623 -6.04 -8.13 -19.57
C PRO A 623 -6.84 -8.31 -20.87
N GLN A 624 -7.64 -9.37 -20.90
CA GLN A 624 -8.44 -9.72 -22.07
C GLN A 624 -9.53 -8.67 -22.27
N GLY A 625 -9.26 -7.70 -23.13
CA GLY A 625 -10.24 -6.67 -23.46
C GLY A 625 -9.75 -5.50 -24.30
N ASN A 626 -8.43 -5.28 -24.41
CA ASN A 626 -7.92 -4.13 -25.15
C ASN A 626 -6.75 -4.56 -26.05
N GLN A 627 -7.02 -4.78 -27.35
CA GLN A 627 -6.05 -5.33 -28.31
C GLN A 627 -4.77 -4.50 -28.53
N ASN A 628 -4.64 -3.33 -27.90
CA ASN A 628 -3.43 -2.50 -27.96
C ASN A 628 -2.56 -2.55 -26.69
N THR A 629 -3.04 -3.09 -25.56
CA THR A 629 -2.28 -3.05 -24.30
C THR A 629 -1.12 -4.03 -24.27
N ASP A 630 -1.22 -5.14 -25.01
CA ASP A 630 -0.19 -6.18 -25.02
C ASP A 630 1.09 -5.67 -25.69
N ALA A 631 0.96 -4.93 -26.80
CA ALA A 631 2.10 -4.37 -27.50
C ALA A 631 2.79 -3.24 -26.71
N ASP A 632 2.01 -2.39 -26.03
CA ASP A 632 2.55 -1.32 -25.18
C ASP A 632 3.25 -1.91 -23.94
N TYR A 633 2.68 -2.97 -23.35
CA TYR A 633 3.28 -3.69 -22.23
C TYR A 633 4.57 -4.40 -22.65
N ASP A 634 4.54 -5.18 -23.74
CA ASP A 634 5.71 -5.87 -24.29
C ASP A 634 6.83 -4.88 -24.64
N TYR A 635 6.47 -3.71 -25.15
CA TYR A 635 7.44 -2.64 -25.42
C TYR A 635 8.04 -2.05 -24.14
N ALA A 636 7.22 -1.74 -23.14
CA ALA A 636 7.68 -1.23 -21.85
C ALA A 636 8.58 -2.23 -21.12
N VAL A 637 8.21 -3.51 -21.15
CA VAL A 637 9.02 -4.63 -20.66
C VAL A 637 10.34 -4.70 -21.42
N ALA A 638 10.32 -4.74 -22.75
CA ALA A 638 11.53 -4.84 -23.56
C ALA A 638 12.49 -3.67 -23.31
N GLN A 639 11.97 -2.46 -23.13
CA GLN A 639 12.77 -1.30 -22.73
C GLN A 639 13.38 -1.48 -21.33
N SER A 640 12.57 -1.88 -20.36
CA SER A 640 13.03 -2.09 -18.97
C SER A 640 14.12 -3.16 -18.89
N LEU A 641 13.95 -4.28 -19.62
CA LEU A 641 14.97 -5.33 -19.74
C LEU A 641 16.26 -4.82 -20.39
N SER A 642 16.16 -3.90 -21.35
CA SER A 642 17.35 -3.28 -21.94
C SER A 642 18.11 -2.39 -20.95
N LEU A 643 17.40 -1.72 -20.04
CA LEU A 643 17.99 -0.93 -18.96
C LEU A 643 18.65 -1.84 -17.92
N ILE A 644 18.00 -2.92 -17.50
CA ILE A 644 18.59 -3.94 -16.60
C ILE A 644 19.91 -4.45 -17.18
N LYS A 645 19.92 -4.83 -18.47
CA LYS A 645 21.13 -5.35 -19.13
C LYS A 645 22.24 -4.30 -19.31
N GLY A 646 21.88 -3.02 -19.34
CA GLY A 646 22.83 -1.90 -19.46
C GLY A 646 23.33 -1.37 -18.12
N ASP A 647 22.68 -1.70 -17.01
CA ASP A 647 23.01 -1.17 -15.69
C ASP A 647 24.23 -1.89 -15.08
N PRO A 648 25.24 -1.14 -14.58
CA PRO A 648 26.40 -1.71 -13.90
C PRO A 648 26.05 -2.63 -12.71
N LEU A 649 24.98 -2.34 -11.97
CA LEU A 649 24.52 -3.13 -10.84
C LEU A 649 24.18 -4.57 -11.24
N PHE A 650 23.53 -4.72 -12.39
CA PHE A 650 23.13 -5.99 -12.97
C PHE A 650 24.20 -6.60 -13.88
N GLY A 651 25.37 -5.97 -14.00
CA GLY A 651 26.50 -6.50 -14.78
C GLY A 651 27.05 -7.83 -14.28
N ASN A 652 26.72 -8.22 -13.04
CA ASN A 652 27.10 -9.49 -12.42
C ASN A 652 26.05 -10.60 -12.59
N ILE A 653 24.95 -10.38 -13.32
CA ILE A 653 23.97 -11.44 -13.60
C ILE A 653 24.65 -12.54 -14.42
N ASP A 654 24.71 -13.75 -13.87
CA ASP A 654 25.13 -14.94 -14.62
C ASP A 654 23.90 -15.64 -15.21
N TYR A 655 23.51 -15.21 -16.42
CA TYR A 655 22.41 -15.81 -17.15
C TYR A 655 22.60 -17.31 -17.45
N LYS A 656 23.84 -17.81 -17.45
CA LYS A 656 24.11 -19.24 -17.62
C LYS A 656 23.76 -19.99 -16.34
N GLU A 657 24.12 -19.45 -15.18
CA GLU A 657 23.70 -20.01 -13.89
C GLU A 657 22.17 -19.96 -13.73
N LEU A 658 21.54 -18.82 -14.03
CA LEU A 658 20.08 -18.69 -13.98
C LEU A 658 19.40 -19.71 -14.89
N ALA A 659 19.90 -19.92 -16.12
CA ALA A 659 19.39 -20.95 -17.02
C ALA A 659 19.54 -22.38 -16.46
N GLN A 660 20.61 -22.64 -15.71
CA GLN A 660 20.79 -23.92 -15.02
C GLN A 660 19.80 -24.07 -13.86
N LEU A 661 19.56 -23.01 -13.08
CA LEU A 661 18.56 -22.99 -12.02
C LEU A 661 17.13 -23.18 -12.58
N ALA A 662 16.80 -22.52 -13.69
CA ALA A 662 15.51 -22.66 -14.37
C ALA A 662 15.28 -24.07 -14.93
N ALA A 663 16.36 -24.77 -15.29
CA ALA A 663 16.28 -26.16 -15.72
C ALA A 663 16.11 -27.15 -14.55
N THR A 664 16.21 -26.70 -13.29
CA THR A 664 15.94 -27.57 -12.14
C THR A 664 14.45 -27.70 -11.87
N GLN A 665 14.04 -28.88 -11.45
CA GLN A 665 12.68 -29.14 -10.99
C GLN A 665 12.39 -28.35 -9.71
N SER A 666 11.09 -28.21 -9.38
CA SER A 666 10.69 -27.67 -8.09
C SER A 666 11.27 -28.50 -6.95
N GLY A 667 11.41 -27.90 -5.77
CA GLY A 667 11.93 -28.57 -4.58
C GLY A 667 11.21 -29.87 -4.27
N PRO A 668 9.87 -29.90 -4.20
CA PRO A 668 9.12 -31.13 -3.96
C PRO A 668 9.43 -32.25 -4.95
N GLU A 669 9.49 -31.96 -6.25
CA GLU A 669 9.78 -32.93 -7.31
C GLU A 669 11.24 -33.41 -7.20
N ALA A 670 12.20 -32.48 -7.21
CA ALA A 670 13.64 -32.80 -7.17
C ALA A 670 14.03 -33.59 -5.91
N LEU A 671 13.57 -33.15 -4.74
CA LEU A 671 13.88 -33.79 -3.46
C LEU A 671 13.20 -35.16 -3.36
N THR A 672 11.96 -35.30 -3.84
CA THR A 672 11.25 -36.58 -3.84
C THR A 672 11.89 -37.58 -4.80
N GLU A 673 12.27 -37.15 -6.01
CA GLU A 673 13.00 -37.99 -6.96
C GLU A 673 14.32 -38.49 -6.35
N HIS A 674 15.07 -37.61 -5.69
CA HIS A 674 16.30 -37.97 -4.99
C HIS A 674 16.06 -38.96 -3.84
N ALA A 675 14.98 -38.81 -3.07
CA ALA A 675 14.63 -39.73 -1.99
C ALA A 675 14.25 -41.12 -2.53
N VAL A 676 13.45 -41.17 -3.60
CA VAL A 676 13.09 -42.42 -4.29
C VAL A 676 14.33 -43.08 -4.91
N LYS A 677 15.25 -42.29 -5.47
CA LYS A 677 16.53 -42.80 -6.01
C LYS A 677 17.40 -43.38 -4.90
N TRP A 678 17.49 -42.74 -3.73
CA TRP A 678 18.16 -43.31 -2.57
C TRP A 678 17.52 -44.65 -2.19
N ALA A 679 16.19 -44.72 -2.08
CA ALA A 679 15.47 -45.95 -1.77
C ALA A 679 15.78 -47.09 -2.76
N LYS A 680 15.78 -46.81 -4.07
CA LYS A 680 16.13 -47.79 -5.11
C LYS A 680 17.57 -48.28 -5.03
N GLN A 681 18.48 -47.48 -4.48
CA GLN A 681 19.88 -47.84 -4.26
C GLN A 681 20.16 -48.37 -2.84
N SER A 682 19.15 -48.45 -1.99
CA SER A 682 19.24 -49.02 -0.65
C SER A 682 19.08 -50.54 -0.75
N TYR A 683 20.05 -51.26 -0.21
CA TYR A 683 20.04 -52.72 -0.21
C TYR A 683 19.69 -53.24 1.19
N TRP A 684 19.31 -54.51 1.29
CA TRP A 684 18.98 -55.10 2.61
C TRP A 684 20.15 -55.00 3.59
N PHE A 685 21.40 -55.12 3.13
CA PHE A 685 22.58 -55.07 4.00
C PHE A 685 22.91 -53.63 4.45
N THR A 686 22.65 -52.62 3.63
CA THR A 686 22.85 -51.22 4.04
C THR A 686 21.82 -50.80 5.09
N ARG A 687 20.59 -51.31 4.97
CA ARG A 687 19.53 -51.18 5.99
C ARG A 687 19.88 -51.94 7.28
N LEU A 688 20.35 -53.19 7.17
CA LEU A 688 20.73 -53.99 8.33
C LEU A 688 21.88 -53.35 9.14
N LEU A 689 22.85 -52.75 8.46
CA LEU A 689 23.99 -52.07 9.07
C LEU A 689 23.66 -50.64 9.55
N GLY A 690 22.40 -50.20 9.42
CA GLY A 690 21.95 -48.88 9.83
C GLY A 690 22.48 -47.71 8.99
N MET A 691 23.10 -47.97 7.83
CA MET A 691 23.60 -46.92 6.94
C MET A 691 22.47 -46.11 6.30
N ASP A 692 21.27 -46.68 6.22
CA ASP A 692 20.07 -46.05 5.68
C ASP A 692 19.00 -45.78 6.76
N ASN A 693 19.41 -45.57 8.02
CA ASN A 693 18.47 -45.32 9.14
C ASN A 693 17.62 -44.05 8.95
N ALA A 694 18.12 -43.07 8.20
CA ALA A 694 17.43 -41.82 7.90
C ALA A 694 16.44 -41.94 6.72
N LEU A 695 16.52 -43.00 5.91
CA LEU A 695 15.69 -43.17 4.71
C LEU A 695 14.17 -43.22 4.97
N PRO A 696 13.63 -43.93 5.99
CA PRO A 696 12.17 -43.97 6.19
C PRO A 696 11.60 -42.58 6.54
N GLU A 697 12.30 -41.80 7.35
CA GLU A 697 11.94 -40.41 7.64
C GLU A 697 12.03 -39.54 6.38
N THR A 698 13.10 -39.70 5.60
CA THR A 698 13.30 -38.96 4.35
C THR A 698 12.16 -39.21 3.36
N LEU A 699 11.71 -40.46 3.21
CA LEU A 699 10.58 -40.79 2.33
C LEU A 699 9.25 -40.22 2.85
N HIS A 700 9.03 -40.22 4.17
CA HIS A 700 7.87 -39.56 4.77
C HIS A 700 7.85 -38.06 4.47
N LEU A 701 8.99 -37.39 4.65
CA LEU A 701 9.11 -35.96 4.39
C LEU A 701 8.99 -35.64 2.89
N ALA A 702 9.49 -36.52 2.02
CA ALA A 702 9.30 -36.38 0.58
C ALA A 702 7.81 -36.38 0.22
N VAL A 703 7.03 -37.35 0.73
CA VAL A 703 5.56 -37.35 0.58
C VAL A 703 4.94 -36.06 1.15
N ARG A 704 5.38 -35.60 2.32
CA ARG A 704 4.91 -34.33 2.91
C ARG A 704 5.23 -33.11 2.03
N SER A 705 6.41 -33.07 1.41
CA SER A 705 6.84 -31.95 0.55
C SER A 705 5.96 -31.81 -0.69
N THR A 706 5.50 -32.91 -1.28
CA THR A 706 4.55 -32.87 -2.42
C THR A 706 3.17 -32.33 -2.07
N ARG A 707 2.79 -32.34 -0.79
CA ARG A 707 1.52 -31.74 -0.34
C ARG A 707 1.61 -30.23 -0.26
N TYR A 708 2.67 -29.75 0.38
CA TYR A 708 2.77 -28.37 0.85
C TYR A 708 3.73 -27.49 0.04
N GLY A 709 4.62 -28.07 -0.76
CA GLY A 709 5.52 -27.28 -1.59
C GLY A 709 4.90 -26.94 -2.95
N CYS A 710 5.70 -26.27 -3.77
CA CYS A 710 5.27 -25.72 -5.06
C CYS A 710 4.50 -26.70 -5.96
N HIS A 711 3.31 -26.29 -6.42
CA HIS A 711 2.41 -27.10 -7.26
C HIS A 711 2.54 -26.86 -8.77
N LEU A 712 3.50 -26.03 -9.19
CA LEU A 712 3.70 -25.66 -10.59
C LEU A 712 4.16 -26.79 -11.52
N GLY A 713 4.49 -27.96 -10.98
CA GLY A 713 4.92 -29.11 -11.76
C GLY A 713 3.73 -29.96 -12.25
N PRO A 714 3.80 -30.56 -13.45
CA PRO A 714 2.72 -31.41 -13.96
C PRO A 714 2.56 -32.74 -13.21
N ASN A 715 3.57 -33.19 -12.43
CA ASN A 715 3.69 -34.60 -12.01
C ASN A 715 3.88 -34.85 -10.51
N TRP A 716 3.69 -33.86 -9.63
CA TRP A 716 3.99 -34.04 -8.19
C TRP A 716 3.17 -35.17 -7.51
N GLY A 717 2.04 -35.57 -8.08
CA GLY A 717 1.29 -36.73 -7.61
C GLY A 717 2.00 -38.07 -7.81
N ASP A 718 2.68 -38.26 -8.95
CA ASP A 718 3.43 -39.49 -9.25
C ASP A 718 4.66 -39.61 -8.35
N ASP A 719 5.29 -38.48 -8.02
CA ASP A 719 6.40 -38.41 -7.07
C ASP A 719 5.94 -38.78 -5.66
N SER A 720 4.82 -38.21 -5.22
CA SER A 720 4.19 -38.53 -3.93
C SER A 720 3.89 -40.02 -3.82
N GLN A 721 3.27 -40.60 -4.85
CA GLN A 721 2.95 -42.03 -4.90
C GLN A 721 4.23 -42.89 -4.88
N SER A 722 5.26 -42.48 -5.60
CA SER A 722 6.52 -43.20 -5.68
C SER A 722 7.22 -43.26 -4.33
N ALA A 723 7.36 -42.12 -3.64
CA ALA A 723 7.96 -42.08 -2.30
C ALA A 723 7.14 -42.87 -1.27
N TYR A 724 5.81 -42.71 -1.29
CA TYR A 724 4.88 -43.49 -0.46
C TYR A 724 5.08 -44.99 -0.67
N THR A 725 5.10 -45.44 -1.93
CA THR A 725 5.25 -46.86 -2.27
C THR A 725 6.58 -47.42 -1.76
N GLN A 726 7.68 -46.66 -1.90
CA GLN A 726 8.99 -47.07 -1.37
C GLN A 726 8.97 -47.16 0.16
N LEU A 727 8.35 -46.20 0.85
CA LEU A 727 8.23 -46.20 2.31
C LEU A 727 7.47 -47.43 2.81
N GLN A 728 6.29 -47.69 2.25
CA GLN A 728 5.44 -48.81 2.61
C GLN A 728 6.11 -50.16 2.31
N THR A 729 6.84 -50.27 1.19
CA THR A 729 7.48 -51.52 0.76
C THR A 729 8.74 -51.83 1.58
N LEU A 730 9.60 -50.85 1.78
CA LEU A 730 10.91 -51.06 2.40
C LEU A 730 10.86 -51.01 3.94
N TYR A 731 9.87 -50.32 4.50
CA TYR A 731 9.75 -50.04 5.94
C TYR A 731 8.31 -50.18 6.47
N PRO A 732 7.59 -51.29 6.23
CA PRO A 732 6.17 -51.43 6.56
C PRO A 732 5.81 -51.27 8.06
N HIS A 733 6.79 -51.30 8.96
CA HIS A 733 6.60 -51.22 10.42
C HIS A 733 7.33 -50.03 11.06
N SER A 734 7.72 -49.03 10.27
CA SER A 734 8.34 -47.83 10.82
C SER A 734 7.29 -46.83 11.30
N ILE A 735 7.62 -46.03 12.32
CA ILE A 735 6.76 -44.93 12.80
C ILE A 735 6.42 -43.93 11.67
N TRP A 736 7.28 -43.84 10.65
CA TRP A 736 7.12 -42.94 9.52
C TRP A 736 6.07 -43.45 8.53
N THR A 737 5.97 -44.76 8.41
CA THR A 737 4.91 -45.44 7.65
C THR A 737 3.56 -45.19 8.29
N ASP A 738 3.47 -45.29 9.62
CA ASP A 738 2.25 -45.00 10.38
C ASP A 738 1.82 -43.52 10.24
N LYS A 739 2.80 -42.60 10.18
CA LYS A 739 2.57 -41.17 9.95
C LYS A 739 2.25 -40.82 8.49
N THR A 740 2.35 -41.76 7.56
CA THR A 740 2.12 -41.54 6.12
C THR A 740 1.03 -42.47 5.59
N PRO A 741 -0.25 -42.25 5.95
CA PRO A 741 -1.33 -43.16 5.57
C PRO A 741 -1.71 -43.08 4.08
N TYR A 742 -1.47 -41.95 3.41
CA TYR A 742 -1.80 -41.73 2.00
C TYR A 742 -0.71 -40.91 1.28
N TRP A 743 -0.85 -40.83 -0.03
CA TRP A 743 -0.08 -39.97 -0.95
C TRP A 743 -1.02 -38.96 -1.61
N PHE A 744 -0.48 -37.92 -2.24
CA PHE A 744 -1.24 -36.78 -2.74
C PHE A 744 -1.37 -36.79 -4.26
N THR A 745 -2.51 -36.36 -4.79
CA THR A 745 -2.76 -36.13 -6.23
C THR A 745 -3.10 -34.66 -6.47
N PRO A 746 -2.93 -34.14 -7.71
CA PRO A 746 -3.42 -32.82 -8.09
C PRO A 746 -4.85 -32.52 -7.64
N ASP A 747 -5.76 -33.48 -7.82
CA ASP A 747 -7.17 -33.30 -7.47
C ASP A 747 -7.43 -33.27 -5.95
N SER A 748 -6.54 -33.85 -5.14
CA SER A 748 -6.75 -34.01 -3.69
C SER A 748 -6.61 -32.73 -2.88
N LEU A 749 -6.03 -31.67 -3.44
CA LEU A 749 -5.86 -30.37 -2.77
C LEU A 749 -6.97 -29.36 -3.07
N SER A 750 -7.83 -29.66 -4.04
CA SER A 750 -9.03 -28.86 -4.35
C SER A 750 -10.20 -29.10 -3.37
N ARG A 751 -10.03 -30.00 -2.40
CA ARG A 751 -11.02 -30.39 -1.38
C ARG A 751 -10.43 -30.20 0.00
#